data_AF-A0A816Z701-F1
#
_entry.id   AF-A0A816Z701-F1
#
_cell.length_a   1.000
_cell.length_b   1.000
_cell.length_c   1.000
_cell.angle_alpha   90.00
_cell.angle_beta   90.00
_cell.angle_gamma   90.00
#
_symmetry.space_group_name_H-M   'P 1'
#
loop_
_entity.id
_entity.type
_entity.pdbx_description
1 polymer ?
#
loop_
_entity_poly.entity_id
_entity_poly.type
_entity_poly.pdbx_seq_one_letter_code
_entity_poly.pdbx_strand_id
1 'polypeptide(L)'
;MCTRCRHDLDQSLMTEEVKEEFNVIFQWLYDVNLIHTPSIASSDSYHMLSQSLNNLVAEEKREHLKRFLEEVKCFNPIPSTNSFENLQPSSKKRFCRQSTNIFKSLLDMMSPHDNIDFVWHTIAENSKGTSSSNSALDKNLRLILTSLAEAYNNAQHWTVRRQILSIMANDLTFSMILVFIPGLTAYRFNMARHHAYFEGKGVVVSDTKNSTIRYDDYQLEHFIEFIVSPHICTDLPFGEKELHLSTGETLLIPSTIRNLAPQRIITQYYNYCKEHYGDTFHPLGRSSLFSILNECSASTRRSLQGLDSFSAEGSTAFDILFSIVDGLSIIGLTPSDAGELKRDLQNSRNYLKSDYKVHISSDSPVPDHCSAFALSDTVNKCWQQSCDHDHDKKYDRCELLKTALCKIRAFIEQYQTDAGLRDRLIYRVQQQVQYIEEWKAHLLRTVHQDQARIDILNDLDNETVMIQVDWAMKWLPVKYRESTANHFAKRGLSWHIAYVIRKQSSMSSTVCNSSPNSEEIGMKYSSNRQIFQHKIFCHVFDQCVQNAKTVTSILRHIFLRLQQTTPDFKYVHLRSDNAGCYHSAKALLSIETLFKETGIWIKSIDFCDPQSGKGPCDRIAAVIKCSIRRFINEKNNCTNAIEFLMAAEQTNGIEFYASEIPNPHMEKVEWKGVKQINNIKYSQGDTTSTKKTWW
;
A
#
# COMPACT_ATOMS: atom_id res chain seq x y z
N MET A 1 25.56 -19.45 3.57
CA MET A 1 26.75 -18.66 3.14
C MET A 1 26.69 -18.46 1.63
N CYS A 2 27.00 -17.26 1.13
CA CYS A 2 27.10 -17.03 -0.31
C CYS A 2 28.44 -17.58 -0.86
N THR A 3 28.54 -17.76 -2.17
CA THR A 3 29.75 -18.24 -2.87
C THR A 3 31.01 -17.43 -2.55
N ARG A 4 30.84 -16.13 -2.22
CA ARG A 4 31.93 -15.24 -1.83
C ARG A 4 32.53 -15.60 -0.46
N CYS A 5 31.68 -15.87 0.54
CA CYS A 5 32.14 -16.29 1.87
C CYS A 5 32.84 -17.67 1.85
N ARG A 6 32.47 -18.56 0.92
CA ARG A 6 33.14 -19.85 0.73
C ARG A 6 34.55 -19.67 0.17
N HIS A 7 34.70 -18.76 -0.79
CA HIS A 7 36.00 -18.43 -1.37
C HIS A 7 36.96 -17.82 -0.34
N ASP A 8 36.46 -16.97 0.55
CA ASP A 8 37.26 -16.36 1.61
C ASP A 8 37.69 -17.38 2.69
N LEU A 9 36.87 -18.40 2.95
CA LEU A 9 37.18 -19.50 3.89
C LEU A 9 38.21 -20.48 3.32
N ASP A 10 38.12 -20.82 2.03
CA ASP A 10 39.10 -21.69 1.35
C ASP A 10 40.50 -21.05 1.26
N GLN A 11 40.59 -19.72 1.29
CA GLN A 11 41.86 -18.98 1.35
C GLN A 11 42.45 -18.86 2.77
N SER A 12 41.65 -19.09 3.81
CA SER A 12 42.16 -19.19 5.18
C SER A 12 42.78 -20.57 5.40
N LEU A 13 44.00 -20.63 5.95
CA LEU A 13 44.82 -21.84 6.12
C LEU A 13 44.12 -22.96 6.92
N MET A 14 43.25 -23.72 6.28
CA MET A 14 42.62 -24.94 6.81
C MET A 14 43.43 -26.15 6.34
N THR A 15 43.72 -27.09 7.25
CA THR A 15 44.31 -28.39 6.90
C THR A 15 43.31 -29.21 6.08
N GLU A 16 43.80 -30.11 5.23
CA GLU A 16 42.93 -30.90 4.33
C GLU A 16 41.89 -31.75 5.09
N GLU A 17 42.21 -32.24 6.30
CA GLU A 17 41.26 -32.96 7.16
C GLU A 17 40.05 -32.10 7.57
N VAL A 18 40.27 -30.81 7.87
CA VAL A 18 39.18 -29.90 8.29
C VAL A 18 38.28 -29.55 7.10
N LYS A 19 38.85 -29.50 5.89
CA LYS A 19 38.05 -29.29 4.66
C LYS A 19 37.13 -30.48 4.38
N GLU A 20 37.58 -31.71 4.63
CA GLU A 20 36.75 -32.91 4.47
C GLU A 20 35.56 -32.93 5.43
N GLU A 21 35.77 -32.65 6.72
CA GLU A 21 34.68 -32.59 7.70
C GLU A 21 33.65 -31.50 7.37
N PHE A 22 34.12 -30.31 6.96
CA PHE A 22 33.22 -29.24 6.54
C PHE A 22 32.42 -29.60 5.28
N ASN A 23 33.04 -30.27 4.31
CA ASN A 23 32.33 -30.71 3.10
C ASN A 23 31.20 -31.71 3.40
N VAL A 24 31.39 -32.58 4.40
CA VAL A 24 30.35 -33.52 4.87
C VAL A 24 29.18 -32.78 5.52
N ILE A 25 29.45 -31.78 6.38
CA ILE A 25 28.40 -30.96 7.00
C ILE A 25 27.62 -30.16 5.95
N PHE A 26 28.33 -29.61 4.96
CA PHE A 26 27.71 -28.88 3.86
C PHE A 26 26.81 -29.78 3.01
N GLN A 27 27.22 -31.01 2.71
CA GLN A 27 26.39 -31.93 1.96
C GLN A 27 25.15 -32.36 2.75
N TRP A 28 25.28 -32.61 4.05
CA TRP A 28 24.13 -32.88 4.91
C TRP A 28 23.13 -31.71 4.91
N LEU A 29 23.61 -30.46 5.07
CA LEU A 29 22.76 -29.27 5.02
C LEU A 29 22.09 -29.08 3.65
N TYR A 30 22.74 -29.50 2.56
CA TYR A 30 22.14 -29.48 1.22
C TYR A 30 21.01 -30.50 1.11
N ASP A 31 21.22 -31.73 1.59
CA ASP A 31 20.25 -32.82 1.49
C ASP A 31 18.99 -32.57 2.34
N VAL A 32 19.11 -31.82 3.45
CA VAL A 32 17.94 -31.33 4.23
C VAL A 32 17.39 -29.99 3.74
N ASN A 33 17.77 -29.53 2.53
CA ASN A 33 17.33 -28.30 1.88
C ASN A 33 17.57 -27.00 2.67
N LEU A 34 18.56 -26.99 3.57
CA LEU A 34 18.96 -25.77 4.29
C LEU A 34 19.95 -24.91 3.48
N ILE A 35 20.66 -25.50 2.52
CA ILE A 35 21.49 -24.78 1.55
C ILE A 35 21.29 -25.33 0.13
N HIS A 36 21.64 -24.57 -0.91
CA HIS A 36 21.27 -24.87 -2.31
C HIS A 36 22.44 -25.19 -3.26
N THR A 37 23.65 -25.46 -2.75
CA THR A 37 24.80 -25.87 -3.57
C THR A 37 25.40 -27.20 -3.08
N PRO A 38 25.51 -28.24 -3.93
CA PRO A 38 26.06 -29.54 -3.54
C PRO A 38 27.61 -29.51 -3.46
N SER A 39 28.17 -30.37 -2.62
CA SER A 39 29.61 -30.65 -2.50
C SER A 39 29.94 -31.97 -3.23
N ILE A 40 31.04 -32.00 -3.99
CA ILE A 40 31.46 -33.22 -4.71
C ILE A 40 32.38 -34.01 -3.78
N ALA A 41 31.86 -35.05 -3.13
CA ALA A 41 32.66 -36.08 -2.43
C ALA A 41 32.49 -37.43 -3.14
N SER A 42 33.59 -38.20 -3.28
CA SER A 42 33.63 -39.47 -4.02
C SER A 42 32.84 -40.61 -3.34
N SER A 43 32.11 -41.41 -4.13
CA SER A 43 31.07 -42.35 -3.68
C SER A 43 31.52 -43.51 -2.78
N ASP A 44 32.80 -43.88 -2.79
CA ASP A 44 33.24 -45.13 -2.16
C ASP A 44 33.42 -45.03 -0.63
N SER A 45 33.78 -43.85 -0.12
CA SER A 45 33.87 -43.59 1.33
C SER A 45 32.48 -43.53 1.99
N TYR A 46 31.46 -43.11 1.24
CA TYR A 46 30.08 -43.01 1.70
C TYR A 46 29.42 -44.39 1.91
N HIS A 47 29.71 -45.36 1.03
CA HIS A 47 29.07 -46.67 1.08
C HIS A 47 29.58 -47.55 2.24
N MET A 48 30.87 -47.46 2.58
CA MET A 48 31.47 -48.19 3.70
C MET A 48 30.98 -47.66 5.07
N LEU A 49 30.86 -46.33 5.22
CA LEU A 49 30.38 -45.71 6.47
C LEU A 49 28.86 -45.87 6.64
N SER A 50 28.08 -45.78 5.56
CA SER A 50 26.62 -46.05 5.55
C SER A 50 26.30 -47.46 6.06
N GLN A 51 27.06 -48.47 5.64
CA GLN A 51 26.81 -49.86 6.04
C GLN A 51 27.17 -50.10 7.52
N SER A 52 28.23 -49.46 8.02
CA SER A 52 28.61 -49.50 9.43
C SER A 52 27.60 -48.78 10.34
N LEU A 53 27.11 -47.61 9.90
CA LEU A 53 26.08 -46.83 10.62
C LEU A 53 24.75 -47.58 10.70
N ASN A 54 24.33 -48.23 9.61
CA ASN A 54 23.10 -49.03 9.57
C ASN A 54 23.15 -50.24 10.51
N ASN A 55 24.33 -50.86 10.66
CA ASN A 55 24.52 -51.97 11.60
C ASN A 55 24.43 -51.48 13.06
N LEU A 56 25.04 -50.33 13.38
CA LEU A 56 24.96 -49.72 14.72
C LEU A 56 23.53 -49.31 15.09
N VAL A 57 22.79 -48.70 14.14
CA VAL A 57 21.38 -48.32 14.33
C VAL A 57 20.48 -49.56 14.50
N ALA A 58 20.77 -50.65 13.81
CA ALA A 58 20.02 -51.90 13.95
C ALA A 58 20.27 -52.62 15.29
N GLU A 59 21.42 -52.40 15.91
CA GLU A 59 21.76 -52.92 17.24
C GLU A 59 21.13 -52.08 18.35
N GLU A 60 21.15 -50.76 18.21
CA GLU A 60 20.47 -49.82 19.12
C GLU A 60 18.94 -49.99 19.12
N LYS A 61 18.32 -50.18 17.95
CA LYS A 61 16.86 -50.46 17.85
C LYS A 61 16.48 -51.80 18.51
N ARG A 62 17.36 -52.80 18.45
CA ARG A 62 17.14 -54.08 19.14
C ARG A 62 17.21 -53.93 20.66
N GLU A 63 18.10 -53.08 21.15
CA GLU A 63 18.21 -52.82 22.59
C GLU A 63 17.00 -52.04 23.12
N HIS A 64 16.47 -51.08 22.35
CA HIS A 64 15.20 -50.43 22.67
C HIS A 64 14.02 -51.41 22.70
N LEU A 65 13.97 -52.35 21.74
CA LEU A 65 12.93 -53.39 21.74
C LEU A 65 13.05 -54.31 22.97
N LYS A 66 14.26 -54.65 23.42
CA LYS A 66 14.46 -55.41 24.67
C LYS A 66 13.93 -54.65 25.87
N ARG A 67 14.32 -53.38 26.03
CA ARG A 67 13.85 -52.54 27.14
C ARG A 67 12.33 -52.44 27.16
N PHE A 68 11.70 -52.22 26.00
CA PHE A 68 10.26 -52.19 25.89
C PHE A 68 9.61 -53.52 26.30
N LEU A 69 10.11 -54.66 25.81
CA LEU A 69 9.55 -55.97 26.18
C LEU A 69 9.77 -56.30 27.67
N GLU A 70 10.85 -55.84 28.29
CA GLU A 70 11.08 -55.93 29.74
C GLU A 70 10.11 -55.06 30.54
N GLU A 71 9.90 -53.80 30.13
CA GLU A 71 8.96 -52.88 30.76
C GLU A 71 7.53 -53.43 30.75
N VAL A 72 7.14 -54.09 29.65
CA VAL A 72 5.83 -54.73 29.55
C VAL A 72 5.81 -56.19 30.04
N LYS A 73 6.83 -56.63 30.78
CA LYS A 73 6.89 -57.96 31.41
C LYS A 73 6.72 -59.13 30.42
N CYS A 74 7.06 -58.93 29.14
CA CYS A 74 7.09 -60.00 28.14
C CYS A 74 8.48 -60.63 28.14
N PHE A 75 8.71 -61.61 29.01
CA PHE A 75 10.02 -62.26 29.19
C PHE A 75 10.37 -63.30 28.11
N ASN A 76 9.73 -63.23 26.93
CA ASN A 76 10.03 -64.14 25.83
C ASN A 76 11.35 -63.71 25.17
N PRO A 77 12.33 -64.62 24.97
CA PRO A 77 13.59 -64.27 24.36
C PRO A 77 13.39 -63.80 22.90
N ILE A 78 13.90 -62.61 22.59
CA ILE A 78 13.80 -62.02 21.24
C ILE A 78 14.61 -62.87 20.26
N PRO A 79 13.98 -63.45 19.23
CA PRO A 79 14.71 -64.19 18.22
C PRO A 79 15.48 -63.23 17.30
N SER A 80 16.78 -63.43 17.13
CA SER A 80 17.63 -62.62 16.23
C SER A 80 18.34 -63.49 15.18
N THR A 81 18.30 -63.06 13.91
CA THR A 81 19.07 -63.66 12.81
C THR A 81 19.45 -62.60 11.79
N ASN A 82 20.59 -62.76 11.12
CA ASN A 82 20.98 -61.90 9.99
C ASN A 82 20.28 -62.31 8.69
N SER A 83 19.82 -63.56 8.58
CA SER A 83 18.98 -64.03 7.47
C SER A 83 18.09 -65.18 7.95
N PHE A 84 16.76 -64.99 7.88
CA PHE A 84 15.80 -66.02 8.24
C PHE A 84 15.77 -67.17 7.23
N GLU A 85 15.97 -66.89 5.95
CA GLU A 85 15.93 -67.88 4.87
C GLU A 85 17.02 -68.95 4.98
N ASN A 86 18.18 -68.59 5.50
CA ASN A 86 19.34 -69.50 5.61
C ASN A 86 19.36 -70.33 6.89
N LEU A 87 18.36 -70.16 7.78
CA LEU A 87 18.29 -70.93 9.03
C LEU A 87 17.94 -72.39 8.77
N GLN A 88 18.56 -73.28 9.56
CA GLN A 88 18.19 -74.70 9.60
C GLN A 88 16.70 -74.85 9.99
N PRO A 89 15.98 -75.89 9.51
CA PRO A 89 14.53 -76.02 9.69
C PRO A 89 14.07 -75.95 11.15
N SER A 90 14.83 -76.55 12.08
CA SER A 90 14.59 -76.48 13.52
C SER A 90 14.72 -75.07 14.08
N SER A 91 15.71 -74.31 13.59
CA SER A 91 15.96 -72.92 13.98
C SER A 91 14.90 -71.97 13.42
N LYS A 92 14.44 -72.18 12.17
CA LYS A 92 13.30 -71.44 11.59
C LYS A 92 12.04 -71.63 12.43
N LYS A 93 11.71 -72.89 12.78
CA LYS A 93 10.56 -73.19 13.65
C LYS A 93 10.68 -72.52 15.00
N ARG A 94 11.86 -72.54 15.63
CA ARG A 94 12.10 -71.87 16.90
C ARG A 94 11.93 -70.34 16.79
N PHE A 95 12.50 -69.73 15.74
CA PHE A 95 12.40 -68.30 15.47
C PHE A 95 10.93 -67.90 15.30
N CYS A 96 10.18 -68.57 14.43
CA CYS A 96 8.75 -68.29 14.24
C CYS A 96 7.96 -68.46 15.54
N ARG A 97 8.21 -69.52 16.31
CA ARG A 97 7.51 -69.74 17.59
C ARG A 97 7.76 -68.61 18.58
N GLN A 98 9.01 -68.16 18.72
CA GLN A 98 9.36 -67.06 19.62
C GLN A 98 8.74 -65.74 19.14
N SER A 99 8.79 -65.44 17.84
CA SER A 99 8.16 -64.25 17.26
C SER A 99 6.63 -64.27 17.47
N THR A 100 5.97 -65.40 17.20
CA THR A 100 4.52 -65.55 17.42
C THR A 100 4.14 -65.33 18.88
N ASN A 101 4.95 -65.82 19.83
CA ASN A 101 4.68 -65.57 21.25
C ASN A 101 4.78 -64.09 21.61
N ILE A 102 5.79 -63.38 21.08
CA ILE A 102 5.93 -61.93 21.29
C ILE A 102 4.73 -61.18 20.70
N PHE A 103 4.33 -61.51 19.47
CA PHE A 103 3.16 -60.87 18.84
C PHE A 103 1.86 -61.16 19.58
N LYS A 104 1.66 -62.38 20.08
CA LYS A 104 0.48 -62.70 20.90
C LYS A 104 0.48 -61.93 22.22
N SER A 105 1.62 -61.77 22.87
CA SER A 105 1.72 -60.92 24.07
C SER A 105 1.42 -59.44 23.77
N LEU A 106 1.83 -58.93 22.61
CA LEU A 106 1.48 -57.57 22.18
C LEU A 106 -0.02 -57.44 21.89
N LEU A 107 -0.63 -58.45 21.25
CA LEU A 107 -2.07 -58.47 20.99
C LEU A 107 -2.87 -58.55 22.30
N ASP A 108 -2.42 -59.33 23.28
CA ASP A 108 -3.03 -59.38 24.61
C ASP A 108 -3.09 -57.99 25.28
N MET A 109 -2.03 -57.20 25.16
CA MET A 109 -2.06 -55.82 25.65
C MET A 109 -3.05 -54.92 24.89
N MET A 110 -3.13 -55.08 23.58
CA MET A 110 -4.00 -54.25 22.74
C MET A 110 -5.48 -54.60 22.94
N SER A 111 -5.78 -55.86 23.25
CA SER A 111 -7.13 -56.38 23.45
C SER A 111 -7.18 -57.38 24.62
N PRO A 112 -7.05 -56.91 25.89
CA PRO A 112 -6.88 -57.78 27.07
C PRO A 112 -8.13 -58.56 27.48
N HIS A 113 -9.27 -58.25 26.86
CA HIS A 113 -10.55 -58.90 27.14
C HIS A 113 -10.97 -59.89 26.05
N ASP A 114 -10.20 -59.99 24.96
CA ASP A 114 -10.52 -60.85 23.81
C ASP A 114 -9.67 -62.12 23.80
N ASN A 115 -10.17 -63.17 23.15
CA ASN A 115 -9.40 -64.39 22.94
C ASN A 115 -8.30 -64.14 21.89
N ILE A 116 -7.05 -64.03 22.34
CA ILE A 116 -5.88 -63.72 21.51
C ILE A 116 -5.69 -64.73 20.38
N ASP A 117 -5.99 -66.03 20.62
CA ASP A 117 -5.85 -67.05 19.58
C ASP A 117 -6.85 -66.83 18.46
N PHE A 118 -8.08 -66.41 18.79
CA PHE A 118 -9.08 -66.05 17.79
C PHE A 118 -8.61 -64.86 16.95
N VAL A 119 -8.15 -63.77 17.59
CA VAL A 119 -7.65 -62.57 16.90
C VAL A 119 -6.46 -62.91 15.99
N TRP A 120 -5.51 -63.71 16.48
CA TRP A 120 -4.36 -64.16 15.70
C TRP A 120 -4.78 -65.00 14.48
N HIS A 121 -5.74 -65.92 14.66
CA HIS A 121 -6.25 -66.74 13.56
C HIS A 121 -6.99 -65.92 12.50
N THR A 122 -7.81 -64.93 12.90
CA THR A 122 -8.48 -64.03 11.94
C THR A 122 -7.49 -63.22 11.12
N ILE A 123 -6.42 -62.71 11.74
CA ILE A 123 -5.35 -61.98 11.02
C ILE A 123 -4.64 -62.92 10.03
N ALA A 124 -4.31 -64.14 10.47
CA ALA A 124 -3.64 -65.12 9.64
C ALA A 124 -4.50 -65.59 8.44
N GLU A 125 -5.81 -65.74 8.61
CA GLU A 125 -6.72 -66.10 7.51
C GLU A 125 -6.86 -64.99 6.47
N ASN A 126 -7.00 -63.73 6.91
CA ASN A 126 -7.00 -62.59 5.99
C ASN A 126 -5.70 -62.48 5.18
N SER A 127 -4.57 -62.92 5.74
CA SER A 127 -3.28 -62.93 5.03
C SER A 127 -3.13 -64.08 4.01
N LYS A 128 -3.92 -65.15 4.12
CA LYS A 128 -3.91 -66.29 3.17
C LYS A 128 -4.88 -66.12 1.99
N GLY A 129 -5.75 -65.11 2.02
CA GLY A 129 -6.76 -64.82 0.98
C GLY A 129 -6.23 -64.26 -0.35
N THR A 130 -4.93 -64.24 -0.59
CA THR A 130 -4.32 -63.71 -1.83
C THR A 130 -3.42 -64.76 -2.49
N SER A 131 -4.00 -65.90 -2.88
CA SER A 131 -3.33 -66.89 -3.74
C SER A 131 -4.33 -67.70 -4.57
N SER A 132 -4.99 -67.06 -5.53
CA SER A 132 -5.58 -67.75 -6.70
C SER A 132 -5.71 -66.83 -7.93
N SER A 133 -4.58 -66.69 -8.62
CA SER A 133 -4.39 -66.73 -10.09
C SER A 133 -5.52 -66.28 -11.05
N ASN A 134 -5.23 -65.19 -11.78
CA ASN A 134 -5.54 -64.86 -13.19
C ASN A 134 -6.39 -65.86 -14.01
N SER A 135 -7.57 -65.43 -14.48
CA SER A 135 -8.00 -65.62 -15.89
C SER A 135 -9.18 -64.70 -16.25
N ALA A 136 -9.10 -64.08 -17.44
CA ALA A 136 -10.10 -63.25 -18.11
C ALA A 136 -10.65 -62.02 -17.34
N LEU A 137 -10.05 -60.85 -17.60
CA LEU A 137 -10.67 -59.58 -17.22
C LEU A 137 -12.01 -59.42 -17.96
N ASP A 138 -13.10 -59.26 -17.20
CA ASP A 138 -14.44 -59.04 -17.76
C ASP A 138 -14.44 -57.91 -18.81
N LYS A 139 -15.20 -58.09 -19.89
CA LYS A 139 -15.24 -57.15 -21.03
C LYS A 139 -15.72 -55.77 -20.59
N ASN A 140 -16.66 -55.72 -19.64
CA ASN A 140 -17.15 -54.46 -19.08
C ASN A 140 -16.09 -53.77 -18.22
N LEU A 141 -15.32 -54.53 -17.43
CA LEU A 141 -14.23 -53.98 -16.63
C LEU A 141 -13.11 -53.41 -17.51
N ARG A 142 -12.76 -54.08 -18.62
CA ARG A 142 -11.82 -53.52 -19.60
C ARG A 142 -12.31 -52.18 -20.17
N LEU A 143 -13.59 -52.08 -20.52
CA LEU A 143 -14.16 -50.85 -21.06
C LEU A 143 -14.05 -49.68 -20.07
N ILE A 144 -14.41 -49.92 -18.81
CA ILE A 144 -14.34 -48.92 -17.74
C ILE A 144 -12.89 -48.44 -17.52
N LEU A 145 -11.93 -49.38 -17.48
CA LEU A 145 -10.53 -49.04 -17.29
C LEU A 145 -9.93 -48.29 -18.48
N THR A 146 -10.34 -48.61 -19.71
CA THR A 146 -9.99 -47.82 -20.89
C THR A 146 -10.52 -46.39 -20.80
N SER A 147 -11.79 -46.20 -20.41
CA SER A 147 -12.37 -44.86 -20.25
C SER A 147 -11.68 -44.04 -19.15
N LEU A 148 -11.33 -44.66 -18.02
CA LEU A 148 -10.58 -43.98 -16.95
C LEU A 148 -9.14 -43.64 -17.39
N ALA A 149 -8.50 -44.49 -18.17
CA ALA A 149 -7.18 -44.21 -18.74
C ALA A 149 -7.23 -43.05 -19.75
N GLU A 150 -8.27 -42.98 -20.58
CA GLU A 150 -8.51 -41.84 -21.48
C GLU A 150 -8.70 -40.54 -20.69
N ALA A 151 -9.52 -40.55 -19.64
CA ALA A 151 -9.72 -39.40 -18.77
C ALA A 151 -8.40 -38.95 -18.10
N TYR A 152 -7.58 -39.91 -17.64
CA TYR A 152 -6.25 -39.62 -17.09
C TYR A 152 -5.31 -38.98 -18.13
N ASN A 153 -5.30 -39.48 -19.37
CA ASN A 153 -4.45 -38.95 -20.42
C ASN A 153 -4.88 -37.53 -20.85
N ASN A 154 -6.18 -37.28 -20.90
CA ASN A 154 -6.76 -35.99 -21.26
C ASN A 154 -6.60 -34.91 -20.17
N ALA A 155 -6.41 -35.30 -18.91
CA ALA A 155 -6.20 -34.35 -17.83
C ALA A 155 -4.85 -33.60 -17.97
N GLN A 156 -4.89 -32.26 -17.95
CA GLN A 156 -3.70 -31.43 -18.15
C GLN A 156 -2.83 -31.27 -16.88
N HIS A 157 -3.44 -31.32 -15.71
CA HIS A 157 -2.74 -31.15 -14.43
C HIS A 157 -2.60 -32.46 -13.65
N TRP A 158 -1.48 -32.60 -12.94
CA TRP A 158 -1.21 -33.77 -12.11
C TRP A 158 -2.25 -33.98 -11.02
N THR A 159 -2.84 -32.91 -10.45
CA THR A 159 -3.88 -33.02 -9.42
C THR A 159 -5.09 -33.82 -9.91
N VAL A 160 -5.58 -33.51 -11.11
CA VAL A 160 -6.72 -34.21 -11.72
C VAL A 160 -6.34 -35.64 -12.12
N ARG A 161 -5.12 -35.83 -12.65
CA ARG A 161 -4.57 -37.17 -12.93
C ARG A 161 -4.48 -38.04 -11.69
N ARG A 162 -4.03 -37.48 -10.57
CA ARG A 162 -3.95 -38.16 -9.26
C ARG A 162 -5.34 -38.53 -8.76
N GLN A 163 -6.33 -37.65 -8.91
CA GLN A 163 -7.73 -37.92 -8.55
C GLN A 163 -8.30 -39.08 -9.37
N ILE A 164 -8.21 -39.03 -10.69
CA ILE A 164 -8.71 -40.10 -11.58
C ILE A 164 -8.01 -41.42 -11.26
N LEU A 165 -6.69 -41.40 -11.10
CA LEU A 165 -5.91 -42.59 -10.78
C LEU A 165 -6.29 -43.16 -9.39
N SER A 166 -6.60 -42.30 -8.42
CA SER A 166 -6.98 -42.71 -7.06
C SER A 166 -8.26 -43.57 -7.02
N ILE A 167 -9.14 -43.44 -8.03
CA ILE A 167 -10.37 -44.25 -8.14
C ILE A 167 -10.03 -45.73 -8.26
N MET A 168 -8.98 -46.07 -9.02
CA MET A 168 -8.60 -47.46 -9.32
C MET A 168 -7.36 -47.95 -8.57
N ALA A 169 -6.54 -47.05 -8.01
CA ALA A 169 -5.22 -47.42 -7.49
C ALA A 169 -5.25 -48.30 -6.22
N ASN A 170 -6.33 -48.28 -5.43
CA ASN A 170 -6.48 -49.16 -4.26
C ASN A 170 -7.06 -50.54 -4.62
N ASP A 171 -7.82 -50.63 -5.71
CA ASP A 171 -8.57 -51.85 -6.06
C ASP A 171 -7.83 -52.72 -7.06
N LEU A 172 -6.90 -52.14 -7.82
CA LEU A 172 -6.15 -52.83 -8.87
C LEU A 172 -4.65 -52.74 -8.64
N THR A 173 -3.92 -53.75 -9.11
CA THR A 173 -2.46 -53.80 -9.01
C THR A 173 -1.80 -52.81 -9.99
N PHE A 174 -0.61 -52.33 -9.62
CA PHE A 174 0.18 -51.45 -10.48
C PHE A 174 0.42 -52.06 -11.88
N SER A 175 0.75 -53.35 -11.93
CA SER A 175 0.97 -54.07 -13.19
C SER A 175 -0.26 -54.07 -14.09
N MET A 176 -1.47 -54.11 -13.52
CA MET A 176 -2.71 -54.15 -14.28
C MET A 176 -3.08 -52.77 -14.83
N ILE A 177 -2.90 -51.71 -14.05
CA ILE A 177 -3.17 -50.34 -14.50
C ILE A 177 -2.14 -49.89 -15.55
N LEU A 178 -0.89 -50.34 -15.43
CA LEU A 178 0.17 -50.02 -16.38
C LEU A 178 -0.15 -50.48 -17.81
N VAL A 179 -0.97 -51.53 -17.98
CA VAL A 179 -1.46 -51.98 -19.30
C VAL A 179 -2.33 -50.93 -19.98
N PHE A 180 -3.12 -50.17 -19.21
CA PHE A 180 -4.03 -49.14 -19.74
C PHE A 180 -3.41 -47.75 -19.78
N ILE A 181 -2.42 -47.48 -18.91
CA ILE A 181 -1.68 -46.20 -18.88
C ILE A 181 -0.18 -46.49 -19.03
N PRO A 182 0.30 -46.67 -20.27
CA PRO A 182 1.73 -46.88 -20.53
C PRO A 182 2.55 -45.67 -20.06
N GLY A 183 3.60 -45.93 -19.26
CA GLY A 183 4.47 -44.88 -18.72
C GLY A 183 4.06 -44.34 -17.34
N LEU A 184 3.05 -44.92 -16.69
CA LEU A 184 2.76 -44.61 -15.29
C LEU A 184 3.91 -45.04 -14.37
N THR A 185 4.41 -44.13 -13.53
CA THR A 185 5.47 -44.45 -12.55
C THR A 185 4.91 -44.99 -11.24
N ALA A 186 5.67 -45.85 -10.56
CA ALA A 186 5.30 -46.38 -9.24
C ALA A 186 5.07 -45.26 -8.21
N TYR A 187 5.84 -44.17 -8.30
CA TYR A 187 5.65 -42.98 -7.48
C TYR A 187 4.24 -42.37 -7.65
N ARG A 188 3.82 -42.14 -8.90
CA ARG A 188 2.49 -41.58 -9.22
C ARG A 188 1.36 -42.48 -8.79
N PHE A 189 1.53 -43.80 -8.96
CA PHE A 189 0.59 -44.81 -8.48
C PHE A 189 0.46 -44.78 -6.96
N ASN A 190 1.57 -44.76 -6.22
CA ASN A 190 1.55 -44.71 -4.76
C ASN A 190 0.99 -43.39 -4.22
N MET A 191 1.28 -42.25 -4.86
CA MET A 191 0.65 -40.97 -4.51
C MET A 191 -0.87 -40.99 -4.70
N ALA A 192 -1.37 -41.66 -5.74
CA ALA A 192 -2.80 -41.82 -5.97
C ALA A 192 -3.45 -42.78 -4.95
N ARG A 193 -2.75 -43.85 -4.53
CA ARG A 193 -3.20 -44.70 -3.41
C ARG A 193 -3.28 -43.94 -2.10
N HIS A 194 -2.25 -43.14 -1.80
CA HIS A 194 -2.22 -42.29 -0.62
C HIS A 194 -3.41 -41.31 -0.62
N HIS A 195 -3.66 -40.67 -1.76
CA HIS A 195 -4.83 -39.82 -1.94
C HIS A 195 -6.15 -40.56 -1.70
N ALA A 196 -6.32 -41.76 -2.29
CA ALA A 196 -7.52 -42.58 -2.08
C ALA A 196 -7.73 -42.98 -0.61
N TYR A 197 -6.64 -43.18 0.15
CA TYR A 197 -6.69 -43.60 1.54
C TYR A 197 -7.01 -42.45 2.50
N PHE A 198 -6.36 -41.30 2.35
CA PHE A 198 -6.50 -40.17 3.28
C PHE A 198 -7.60 -39.19 2.89
N GLU A 199 -7.76 -38.92 1.59
CA GLU A 199 -8.71 -37.90 1.09
C GLU A 199 -9.98 -38.53 0.51
N GLY A 200 -9.91 -39.80 0.10
CA GLY A 200 -10.97 -40.52 -0.58
C GLY A 200 -10.77 -40.63 -2.11
N LYS A 201 -11.45 -41.59 -2.72
CA LYS A 201 -11.35 -41.88 -4.16
C LYS A 201 -11.95 -40.74 -4.99
N GLY A 202 -11.13 -40.12 -5.85
CA GLY A 202 -11.55 -39.08 -6.79
C GLY A 202 -11.88 -37.71 -6.17
N VAL A 203 -11.62 -37.51 -4.88
CA VAL A 203 -11.98 -36.28 -4.16
C VAL A 203 -11.14 -35.09 -4.58
N VAL A 204 -11.76 -33.92 -4.77
CA VAL A 204 -11.04 -32.68 -5.07
C VAL A 204 -10.52 -32.07 -3.77
N VAL A 205 -9.21 -32.14 -3.55
CA VAL A 205 -8.54 -31.41 -2.47
C VAL A 205 -8.41 -29.95 -2.90
N SER A 206 -9.04 -29.03 -2.17
CA SER A 206 -8.82 -27.59 -2.34
C SER A 206 -7.42 -27.24 -1.85
N ASP A 207 -6.59 -26.65 -2.71
CA ASP A 207 -5.31 -26.04 -2.32
C ASP A 207 -5.60 -24.79 -1.47
N THR A 208 -5.94 -24.96 -0.20
CA THR A 208 -5.85 -23.87 0.77
C THR A 208 -4.37 -23.62 1.01
N LYS A 209 -3.79 -22.72 0.21
CA LYS A 209 -2.47 -22.17 0.49
C LYS A 209 -2.55 -21.47 1.84
N ASN A 210 -2.05 -22.12 2.89
CA ASN A 210 -1.72 -21.44 4.13
C ASN A 210 -0.64 -20.41 3.80
N SER A 211 -1.03 -19.15 3.70
CA SER A 211 -0.12 -18.04 3.51
C SER A 211 0.73 -17.93 4.77
N THR A 212 2.01 -18.29 4.68
CA THR A 212 2.94 -17.93 5.75
C THR A 212 3.18 -16.43 5.63
N ILE A 213 2.76 -15.67 6.63
CA ILE A 213 3.06 -14.23 6.74
C ILE A 213 4.58 -14.13 6.96
N ARG A 214 5.29 -13.58 5.98
CA ARG A 214 6.76 -13.41 5.96
C ARG A 214 7.16 -11.96 5.74
N TYR A 215 6.42 -11.03 6.32
CA TYR A 215 6.77 -9.62 6.30
C TYR A 215 6.68 -9.07 7.72
N ASP A 216 7.53 -8.09 8.02
CA ASP A 216 7.45 -7.34 9.26
C ASP A 216 6.28 -6.34 9.19
N ASP A 217 5.46 -6.31 10.23
CA ASP A 217 4.23 -5.51 10.25
C ASP A 217 4.55 -4.01 10.21
N TYR A 218 5.64 -3.59 10.86
CA TYR A 218 6.06 -2.19 10.85
C TYR A 218 6.52 -1.74 9.46
N GLN A 219 7.30 -2.58 8.76
CA GLN A 219 7.69 -2.30 7.37
C GLN A 219 6.48 -2.23 6.41
N LEU A 220 5.45 -3.04 6.65
CA LEU A 220 4.21 -3.01 5.88
C LEU A 220 3.43 -1.72 6.15
N GLU A 221 3.21 -1.39 7.42
CA GLU A 221 2.47 -0.20 7.85
C GLU A 221 3.13 1.08 7.31
N HIS A 222 4.44 1.22 7.47
CA HIS A 222 5.19 2.37 6.95
C HIS A 222 5.03 2.54 5.43
N PHE A 223 5.00 1.43 4.66
CA PHE A 223 4.73 1.51 3.23
C PHE A 223 3.27 1.87 2.91
N ILE A 224 2.31 1.36 3.69
CA ILE A 224 0.88 1.71 3.53
C ILE A 224 0.67 3.20 3.80
N GLU A 225 1.24 3.74 4.88
CA GLU A 225 1.21 5.17 5.19
C GLU A 225 1.81 6.01 4.05
N PHE A 226 2.96 5.58 3.53
CA PHE A 226 3.60 6.23 2.39
C PHE A 226 2.70 6.29 1.16
N ILE A 227 2.05 5.18 0.78
CA ILE A 227 1.23 5.14 -0.45
C ILE A 227 -0.12 5.84 -0.28
N VAL A 228 -0.65 5.93 0.94
CA VAL A 228 -1.90 6.66 1.24
C VAL A 228 -1.64 8.17 1.38
N SER A 229 -0.38 8.60 1.49
CA SER A 229 -0.03 10.01 1.59
C SER A 229 -0.62 10.85 0.42
N PRO A 230 -1.02 12.11 0.67
CA PRO A 230 -1.62 13.00 -0.33
C PRO A 230 -0.75 13.24 -1.58
N HIS A 231 0.56 13.02 -1.44
CA HIS A 231 1.54 13.11 -2.50
C HIS A 231 1.44 11.94 -3.50
N ILE A 232 1.20 10.73 -2.98
CA ILE A 232 1.17 9.50 -3.79
C ILE A 232 -0.25 9.19 -4.27
N CYS A 233 -1.24 9.34 -3.40
CA CYS A 233 -2.64 9.11 -3.73
C CYS A 233 -3.48 10.39 -3.59
N THR A 234 -4.49 10.48 -4.44
CA THR A 234 -5.53 11.49 -4.37
C THR A 234 -6.87 10.79 -4.41
N ASP A 235 -7.70 11.03 -3.42
CA ASP A 235 -9.06 10.51 -3.39
C ASP A 235 -9.84 11.01 -4.60
N LEU A 236 -10.59 10.10 -5.23
CA LEU A 236 -11.52 10.47 -6.26
C LEU A 236 -12.74 11.16 -5.65
N PRO A 237 -13.32 12.14 -6.37
CA PRO A 237 -14.64 12.65 -6.02
C PRO A 237 -15.77 11.64 -6.20
N PHE A 238 -15.55 10.58 -6.98
CA PHE A 238 -16.59 9.62 -7.35
C PHE A 238 -16.04 8.19 -7.33
N GLY A 239 -16.91 7.24 -7.03
CA GLY A 239 -16.56 5.82 -6.89
C GLY A 239 -16.27 5.47 -5.43
N GLU A 240 -17.00 4.49 -4.92
CA GLU A 240 -16.80 3.91 -3.60
C GLU A 240 -16.25 2.50 -3.77
N LYS A 241 -15.39 2.07 -2.85
CA LYS A 241 -14.89 0.70 -2.78
C LYS A 241 -15.25 0.13 -1.41
N GLU A 242 -15.79 -1.08 -1.43
CA GLU A 242 -16.05 -1.85 -0.23
C GLU A 242 -14.77 -2.60 0.18
N LEU A 243 -14.31 -2.35 1.40
CA LEU A 243 -13.26 -3.09 2.07
C LEU A 243 -13.92 -4.09 3.03
N HIS A 244 -13.85 -5.37 2.69
CA HIS A 244 -14.30 -6.44 3.57
C HIS A 244 -13.17 -6.81 4.54
N LEU A 245 -13.42 -6.60 5.83
CA LEU A 245 -12.50 -7.01 6.89
C LEU A 245 -12.65 -8.50 7.18
N SER A 246 -11.59 -9.10 7.74
CA SER A 246 -11.62 -10.47 8.26
C SER A 246 -12.66 -10.69 9.37
N THR A 247 -13.10 -9.60 10.01
CA THR A 247 -14.18 -9.57 11.01
C THR A 247 -15.58 -9.71 10.40
N GLY A 248 -15.71 -9.67 9.07
CA GLY A 248 -16.99 -9.65 8.35
C GLY A 248 -17.62 -8.26 8.21
N GLU A 249 -16.99 -7.23 8.78
CA GLU A 249 -17.41 -5.84 8.59
C GLU A 249 -17.03 -5.32 7.20
N THR A 250 -17.92 -4.53 6.59
CA THR A 250 -17.65 -3.84 5.32
C THR A 250 -17.45 -2.35 5.56
N LEU A 251 -16.30 -1.84 5.16
CA LEU A 251 -15.98 -0.41 5.21
C LEU A 251 -16.11 0.20 3.81
N LEU A 252 -16.88 1.27 3.68
CA LEU A 252 -16.94 2.06 2.46
C LEU A 252 -15.80 3.08 2.48
N ILE A 253 -14.88 2.97 1.52
CA ILE A 253 -13.80 3.92 1.31
C ILE A 253 -13.93 4.61 -0.06
N PRO A 254 -13.51 5.88 -0.19
CA PRO A 254 -13.43 6.53 -1.49
C PRO A 254 -12.46 5.78 -2.40
N SER A 255 -12.81 5.67 -3.69
CA SER A 255 -11.85 5.23 -4.71
C SER A 255 -10.66 6.19 -4.74
N THR A 256 -9.45 5.68 -4.95
CA THR A 256 -8.24 6.52 -5.01
C THR A 256 -7.61 6.49 -6.40
N ILE A 257 -6.99 7.62 -6.76
CA ILE A 257 -6.07 7.74 -7.88
C ILE A 257 -4.64 7.78 -7.33
N ARG A 258 -3.75 6.93 -7.84
CA ARG A 258 -2.31 7.13 -7.74
C ARG A 258 -1.85 8.21 -8.71
N ASN A 259 -1.14 9.19 -8.18
CA ASN A 259 -0.52 10.26 -8.95
C ASN A 259 0.66 9.75 -9.79
N LEU A 260 1.26 8.61 -9.40
CA LEU A 260 2.46 8.05 -10.01
C LEU A 260 2.27 6.58 -10.39
N ALA A 261 3.05 6.11 -11.37
CA ALA A 261 3.08 4.71 -11.73
C ALA A 261 3.69 3.86 -10.59
N PRO A 262 3.24 2.60 -10.38
CA PRO A 262 3.74 1.73 -9.30
C PRO A 262 5.27 1.62 -9.20
N GLN A 263 5.94 1.49 -10.36
CA GLN A 263 7.40 1.44 -10.46
C GLN A 263 8.09 2.69 -9.88
N ARG A 264 7.48 3.86 -10.12
CA ARG A 264 7.99 5.15 -9.64
C ARG A 264 7.75 5.30 -8.15
N ILE A 265 6.56 4.92 -7.65
CA ILE A 265 6.23 4.93 -6.22
C ILE A 265 7.26 4.13 -5.42
N ILE A 266 7.57 2.90 -5.85
CA ILE A 266 8.55 2.05 -5.16
C ILE A 266 9.95 2.68 -5.18
N THR A 267 10.35 3.25 -6.32
CA THR A 267 11.65 3.92 -6.43
C THR A 267 11.74 5.14 -5.52
N GLN A 268 10.66 5.92 -5.43
CA GLN A 268 10.55 7.09 -4.57
C GLN A 268 10.58 6.68 -3.10
N TYR A 269 9.86 5.63 -2.72
CA TYR A 269 9.86 5.08 -1.37
C TYR A 269 11.24 4.65 -0.90
N TYR A 270 12.01 3.95 -1.75
CA TYR A 270 13.39 3.59 -1.41
C TYR A 270 14.29 4.82 -1.18
N ASN A 271 14.16 5.85 -2.02
CA ASN A 271 14.96 7.08 -1.84
C ASN A 271 14.56 7.82 -0.57
N TYR A 272 13.26 7.91 -0.28
CA TYR A 272 12.72 8.46 0.96
C TYR A 272 13.29 7.73 2.18
N CYS A 273 13.22 6.39 2.18
CA CYS A 273 13.73 5.60 3.30
C CYS A 273 15.24 5.81 3.53
N LYS A 274 16.01 5.81 2.44
CA LYS A 274 17.46 6.03 2.48
C LYS A 274 17.81 7.43 3.03
N GLU A 275 17.02 8.44 2.71
CA GLU A 275 17.30 9.81 3.13
C GLU A 275 16.93 10.06 4.59
N HIS A 276 15.74 9.66 5.00
CA HIS A 276 15.23 9.92 6.35
C HIS A 276 15.78 8.97 7.41
N TYR A 277 16.01 7.70 7.05
CA TYR A 277 16.42 6.68 8.01
C TYR A 277 17.83 6.12 7.75
N GLY A 278 18.42 6.38 6.58
CA GLY A 278 19.74 5.81 6.25
C GLY A 278 19.73 4.28 6.37
N ASP A 279 20.65 3.75 7.16
CA ASP A 279 20.79 2.30 7.40
C ASP A 279 19.93 1.79 8.58
N THR A 280 19.17 2.66 9.27
CA THR A 280 18.37 2.24 10.44
C THR A 280 17.06 1.57 10.06
N PHE A 281 16.54 1.83 8.85
CA PHE A 281 15.32 1.23 8.35
C PHE A 281 15.54 0.56 7.00
N HIS A 282 15.18 -0.72 6.92
CA HIS A 282 15.26 -1.50 5.70
C HIS A 282 13.85 -1.75 5.16
N PRO A 283 13.45 -1.16 4.03
CA PRO A 283 12.14 -1.40 3.44
C PRO A 283 11.97 -2.81 2.86
N LEU A 284 10.71 -3.26 2.72
CA LEU A 284 10.38 -4.54 2.07
C LEU A 284 10.94 -4.65 0.65
N GLY A 285 11.18 -5.89 0.22
CA GLY A 285 11.65 -6.19 -1.13
C GLY A 285 10.69 -5.71 -2.22
N ARG A 286 11.25 -5.40 -3.40
CA ARG A 286 10.52 -4.80 -4.54
C ARG A 286 9.28 -5.61 -4.94
N SER A 287 9.38 -6.94 -4.95
CA SER A 287 8.25 -7.84 -5.26
C SER A 287 7.12 -7.71 -4.25
N SER A 288 7.42 -7.68 -2.95
CA SER A 288 6.45 -7.49 -1.88
C SER A 288 5.74 -6.14 -2.00
N LEU A 289 6.49 -5.07 -2.24
CA LEU A 289 5.91 -3.73 -2.45
C LEU A 289 4.98 -3.69 -3.67
N PHE A 290 5.31 -4.38 -4.75
CA PHE A 290 4.42 -4.52 -5.90
C PHE A 290 3.14 -5.30 -5.57
N SER A 291 3.25 -6.39 -4.82
CA SER A 291 2.08 -7.14 -4.34
C SER A 291 1.17 -6.25 -3.50
N ILE A 292 1.73 -5.50 -2.55
CA ILE A 292 0.97 -4.54 -1.72
C ILE A 292 0.28 -3.50 -2.60
N LEU A 293 0.97 -2.93 -3.59
CA LEU A 293 0.36 -1.98 -4.53
C LEU A 293 -0.77 -2.60 -5.37
N ASN A 294 -0.72 -3.89 -5.68
CA ASN A 294 -1.80 -4.55 -6.41
C ASN A 294 -3.03 -4.78 -5.53
N GLU A 295 -2.83 -5.19 -4.28
CA GLU A 295 -3.93 -5.37 -3.30
C GLU A 295 -4.58 -4.03 -2.94
N CYS A 296 -3.78 -2.99 -2.74
CA CYS A 296 -4.24 -1.61 -2.57
C CYS A 296 -4.65 -0.97 -3.90
N SER A 297 -5.52 -1.63 -4.68
CA SER A 297 -5.83 -1.22 -6.05
C SER A 297 -6.38 0.22 -6.13
N ALA A 298 -5.73 1.02 -6.98
CA ALA A 298 -6.03 2.42 -7.23
C ALA A 298 -5.81 2.74 -8.71
N SER A 299 -6.67 3.58 -9.28
CA SER A 299 -6.54 3.99 -10.68
C SER A 299 -5.30 4.89 -10.87
N THR A 300 -4.62 4.85 -12.01
CA THR A 300 -3.44 5.72 -12.23
C THR A 300 -3.84 6.98 -12.99
N ARG A 301 -3.37 8.13 -12.52
CA ARG A 301 -3.63 9.43 -13.15
C ARG A 301 -3.03 9.47 -14.56
N ARG A 302 -3.84 9.84 -15.55
CA ARG A 302 -3.41 9.91 -16.98
C ARG A 302 -3.17 11.33 -17.50
N SER A 303 -3.71 12.37 -16.87
CA SER A 303 -3.52 13.77 -17.32
C SER A 303 -3.70 14.80 -16.20
N LEU A 304 -2.89 15.87 -16.23
CA LEU A 304 -2.95 17.08 -15.41
C LEU A 304 -3.26 18.25 -16.36
N GLN A 305 -4.54 18.55 -16.60
CA GLN A 305 -4.89 19.74 -17.37
C GLN A 305 -5.15 20.94 -16.44
N GLY A 306 -4.34 21.99 -16.62
CA GLY A 306 -4.80 23.39 -16.61
C GLY A 306 -5.02 24.09 -15.28
N LEU A 307 -4.28 23.81 -14.21
CA LEU A 307 -4.49 24.50 -12.93
C LEU A 307 -3.24 25.07 -12.26
N ASP A 308 -2.02 24.59 -12.54
CA ASP A 308 -0.80 25.03 -11.83
C ASP A 308 0.15 25.82 -12.76
N SER A 309 0.13 27.15 -12.59
CA SER A 309 0.95 28.13 -13.29
C SER A 309 2.42 28.06 -12.89
N PHE A 310 2.75 27.81 -11.62
CA PHE A 310 4.14 27.67 -11.17
C PHE A 310 4.80 26.45 -11.79
N SER A 311 4.13 25.29 -11.80
CA SER A 311 4.64 24.08 -12.46
C SER A 311 4.75 24.25 -13.98
N ALA A 312 3.85 25.02 -14.60
CA ALA A 312 3.87 25.29 -16.04
C ALA A 312 5.02 26.24 -16.42
N GLU A 313 5.19 27.35 -15.70
CA GLU A 313 6.27 28.31 -15.88
C GLU A 313 7.62 27.68 -15.58
N GLY A 314 7.75 26.97 -14.45
CA GLY A 314 8.95 26.20 -14.12
C GLY A 314 9.27 25.13 -15.18
N SER A 315 8.25 24.42 -15.69
CA SER A 315 8.44 23.48 -16.81
C SER A 315 8.92 24.14 -18.08
N THR A 316 8.39 25.33 -18.40
CA THR A 316 8.80 26.14 -19.56
C THR A 316 10.22 26.66 -19.39
N ALA A 317 10.60 27.03 -18.16
CA ALA A 317 11.95 27.47 -17.84
C ALA A 317 13.00 26.39 -18.13
N PHE A 318 12.71 25.12 -17.81
CA PHE A 318 13.54 23.99 -18.23
C PHE A 318 13.65 23.86 -19.76
N ASP A 319 12.54 24.03 -20.49
CA ASP A 319 12.54 23.97 -21.96
C ASP A 319 13.37 25.10 -22.60
N ILE A 320 13.34 26.28 -21.99
CA ILE A 320 14.20 27.42 -22.37
C ILE A 320 15.68 27.12 -22.04
N LEU A 321 15.98 26.54 -20.88
CA LEU A 321 17.35 26.14 -20.53
C LEU A 321 17.90 25.07 -21.49
N PHE A 322 17.09 24.10 -21.93
CA PHE A 322 17.50 23.15 -22.97
C PHE A 322 17.87 23.88 -24.27
N SER A 323 17.05 24.86 -24.67
CA SER A 323 17.31 25.68 -25.86
C SER A 323 18.58 26.54 -25.72
N ILE A 324 18.87 27.02 -24.50
CA ILE A 324 20.11 27.74 -24.22
C ILE A 324 21.32 26.80 -24.37
N VAL A 325 21.26 25.58 -23.82
CA VAL A 325 22.33 24.58 -23.98
C VAL A 325 22.57 24.21 -25.45
N ASP A 326 21.50 24.12 -26.25
CA ASP A 326 21.61 23.97 -27.71
C ASP A 326 22.34 25.15 -28.35
N GLY A 327 21.98 26.38 -27.98
CA GLY A 327 22.67 27.58 -28.42
C GLY A 327 24.15 27.62 -28.01
N LEU A 328 24.48 27.15 -26.80
CA LEU A 328 25.87 27.06 -26.33
C LEU A 328 26.71 26.08 -27.15
N SER A 329 26.09 25.03 -27.71
CA SER A 329 26.77 24.07 -28.58
C SER A 329 27.29 24.73 -29.87
N ILE A 330 26.60 25.75 -30.37
CA ILE A 330 27.05 26.55 -31.54
C ILE A 330 28.25 27.43 -31.17
N ILE A 331 28.33 27.84 -29.90
CA ILE A 331 29.30 28.81 -29.40
C ILE A 331 30.57 28.12 -28.86
N GLY A 332 30.61 26.79 -28.82
CA GLY A 332 31.80 26.00 -28.50
C GLY A 332 31.65 25.02 -27.34
N LEU A 333 30.43 24.84 -26.79
CA LEU A 333 30.18 23.79 -25.80
C LEU A 333 30.28 22.42 -26.47
N THR A 334 31.03 21.49 -25.88
CA THR A 334 31.21 20.17 -26.49
C THR A 334 29.89 19.39 -26.53
N PRO A 335 29.66 18.54 -27.55
CA PRO A 335 28.45 17.72 -27.61
C PRO A 335 28.28 16.79 -26.39
N SER A 336 29.38 16.35 -25.78
CA SER A 336 29.36 15.54 -24.56
C SER A 336 28.84 16.35 -23.38
N ASP A 337 29.39 17.54 -23.15
CA ASP A 337 28.98 18.42 -22.04
C ASP A 337 27.54 18.91 -22.22
N ALA A 338 27.14 19.24 -23.45
CA ALA A 338 25.77 19.59 -23.78
C ALA A 338 24.80 18.44 -23.47
N GLY A 339 25.18 17.20 -23.83
CA GLY A 339 24.41 16.00 -23.52
C GLY A 339 24.29 15.73 -22.02
N GLU A 340 25.37 15.92 -21.26
CA GLU A 340 25.38 15.80 -19.81
C GLU A 340 24.47 16.85 -19.16
N LEU A 341 24.61 18.12 -19.51
CA LEU A 341 23.78 19.21 -18.97
C LEU A 341 22.30 18.99 -19.24
N LYS A 342 21.94 18.56 -20.46
CA LYS A 342 20.54 18.24 -20.80
C LYS A 342 20.01 17.08 -19.96
N ARG A 343 20.81 16.04 -19.75
CA ARG A 343 20.42 14.90 -18.90
C ARG A 343 20.22 15.34 -17.45
N ASP A 344 21.11 16.18 -16.92
CA ASP A 344 21.04 16.68 -15.55
C ASP A 344 19.84 17.60 -15.33
N LEU A 345 19.58 18.51 -16.28
CA LEU A 345 18.39 19.35 -16.29
C LEU A 345 17.11 18.51 -16.39
N GLN A 346 17.08 17.47 -17.22
CA GLN A 346 15.92 16.58 -17.33
C GLN A 346 15.68 15.79 -16.05
N ASN A 347 16.74 15.28 -15.42
CA ASN A 347 16.67 14.59 -14.13
C ASN A 347 16.17 15.53 -13.03
N SER A 348 16.64 16.78 -13.02
CA SER A 348 16.22 17.81 -12.07
C SER A 348 14.75 18.20 -12.28
N ARG A 349 14.31 18.36 -13.53
CA ARG A 349 12.89 18.58 -13.87
C ARG A 349 12.02 17.44 -13.39
N ASN A 350 12.44 16.20 -13.61
CA ASN A 350 11.71 15.01 -13.16
C ASN A 350 11.66 14.92 -11.64
N TYR A 351 12.75 15.30 -10.96
CA TYR A 351 12.85 15.36 -9.51
C TYR A 351 11.81 16.33 -8.92
N LEU A 352 11.78 17.59 -9.40
CA LEU A 352 10.79 18.58 -8.96
C LEU A 352 9.34 18.15 -9.27
N LYS A 353 9.10 17.51 -10.43
CA LYS A 353 7.75 17.04 -10.81
C LYS A 353 7.19 15.92 -9.94
N SER A 354 8.04 15.13 -9.29
CA SER A 354 7.60 13.88 -8.65
C SER A 354 8.19 13.69 -7.27
N ASP A 355 9.52 13.56 -7.19
CA ASP A 355 10.18 13.04 -6.01
C ASP A 355 10.33 14.09 -4.90
N TYR A 356 10.55 15.36 -5.27
CA TYR A 356 10.91 16.43 -4.34
C TYR A 356 9.93 16.57 -3.15
N LYS A 357 8.62 16.59 -3.40
CA LYS A 357 7.60 16.76 -2.34
C LYS A 357 7.65 15.71 -1.23
N VAL A 358 8.10 14.50 -1.54
CA VAL A 358 8.17 13.41 -0.56
C VAL A 358 9.34 13.55 0.40
N HIS A 359 10.36 14.31 0.00
CA HIS A 359 11.54 14.57 0.82
C HIS A 359 11.33 15.77 1.76
N ILE A 360 10.26 16.54 1.57
CA ILE A 360 10.01 17.75 2.33
C ILE A 360 9.46 17.40 3.72
N SER A 361 10.11 17.90 4.76
CA SER A 361 9.68 17.78 6.15
C SER A 361 10.03 19.06 6.92
N SER A 362 9.50 19.26 8.13
CA SER A 362 9.91 20.37 9.01
C SER A 362 11.22 20.11 9.78
N ASP A 363 11.70 18.87 9.79
CA ASP A 363 12.84 18.37 10.56
C ASP A 363 13.96 17.79 9.67
N SER A 364 13.92 18.05 8.36
CA SER A 364 14.90 17.48 7.44
C SER A 364 16.28 18.11 7.65
N PRO A 365 17.36 17.31 7.79
CA PRO A 365 18.72 17.84 7.88
C PRO A 365 19.25 18.39 6.55
N VAL A 366 18.50 18.25 5.45
CA VAL A 366 18.86 18.81 4.15
C VAL A 366 18.19 20.19 4.00
N PRO A 367 18.96 21.29 3.80
CA PRO A 367 18.41 22.64 3.71
C PRO A 367 17.27 22.80 2.70
N ASP A 368 17.40 22.15 1.54
CA ASP A 368 16.42 22.23 0.45
C ASP A 368 15.12 21.46 0.75
N HIS A 369 15.10 20.62 1.78
CA HIS A 369 13.99 19.75 2.16
C HIS A 369 13.31 20.19 3.44
N CYS A 370 14.02 20.91 4.31
CA CYS A 370 13.43 21.47 5.51
C CYS A 370 12.49 22.62 5.16
N SER A 371 11.19 22.42 5.26
CA SER A 371 10.19 23.46 4.94
C SER A 371 10.32 24.69 5.83
N ALA A 372 10.62 24.50 7.12
CA ALA A 372 10.82 25.60 8.07
C ALA A 372 12.04 26.45 7.70
N PHE A 373 13.16 25.81 7.35
CA PHE A 373 14.38 26.50 6.96
C PHE A 373 14.29 27.11 5.56
N ALA A 374 13.86 26.31 4.56
CA ALA A 374 13.84 26.73 3.15
C ALA A 374 12.83 27.85 2.87
N LEU A 375 11.75 27.97 3.66
CA LEU A 375 10.77 29.04 3.54
C LEU A 375 11.07 30.25 4.46
N SER A 376 12.08 30.15 5.34
CA SER A 376 12.45 31.26 6.22
C SER A 376 13.09 32.41 5.44
N ASP A 377 12.72 33.65 5.80
CA ASP A 377 13.30 34.84 5.18
C ASP A 377 14.78 35.00 5.61
N THR A 378 15.69 35.22 4.66
CA THR A 378 17.12 35.32 4.98
C THR A 378 17.53 36.64 5.64
N VAL A 379 16.67 37.66 5.61
CA VAL A 379 16.98 39.04 6.02
C VAL A 379 16.07 39.48 7.17
N ASN A 380 14.76 39.24 7.07
CA ASN A 380 13.78 39.72 8.03
C ASN A 380 13.60 38.73 9.18
N LYS A 381 14.19 39.05 10.34
CA LYS A 381 14.09 38.23 11.57
C LYS A 381 12.65 37.94 11.99
N CYS A 382 11.69 38.82 11.68
CA CYS A 382 10.29 38.59 12.02
C CYS A 382 9.63 37.48 11.18
N TRP A 383 10.26 37.08 10.08
CA TRP A 383 9.80 36.04 9.14
C TRP A 383 10.79 34.86 9.08
N GLN A 384 11.65 34.74 10.09
CA GLN A 384 12.56 33.61 10.27
C GLN A 384 11.97 32.60 11.23
N GLN A 385 11.96 31.33 10.81
CA GLN A 385 11.72 30.19 11.67
C GLN A 385 13.06 29.62 12.15
N SER A 386 13.19 29.41 13.46
CA SER A 386 14.32 28.65 14.01
C SER A 386 14.02 27.15 13.93
N CYS A 387 15.06 26.37 13.63
CA CYS A 387 15.04 24.91 13.70
C CYS A 387 15.90 24.44 14.88
N ASP A 388 15.57 23.28 15.43
CA ASP A 388 16.29 22.60 16.52
C ASP A 388 17.28 21.52 16.03
N HIS A 389 17.53 21.47 14.73
CA HIS A 389 18.42 20.53 14.05
C HIS A 389 19.36 21.26 13.07
N ASP A 390 20.46 20.60 12.73
CA ASP A 390 21.47 21.11 11.80
C ASP A 390 21.09 20.86 10.33
N HIS A 391 21.56 21.75 9.46
CA HIS A 391 21.30 21.73 8.02
C HIS A 391 22.60 21.48 7.22
N ASP A 392 23.32 20.42 7.59
CA ASP A 392 24.65 20.11 7.08
C ASP A 392 24.65 19.03 5.98
N LYS A 393 23.55 18.31 5.81
CA LYS A 393 23.44 17.23 4.80
C LYS A 393 23.16 17.79 3.41
N LYS A 394 23.78 17.14 2.42
CA LYS A 394 23.53 17.39 0.99
C LYS A 394 22.81 16.19 0.38
N TYR A 395 21.91 16.48 -0.54
CA TYR A 395 21.24 15.45 -1.32
C TYR A 395 21.60 15.57 -2.79
N ASP A 396 22.13 14.49 -3.36
CA ASP A 396 22.71 14.46 -4.71
C ASP A 396 21.77 15.04 -5.78
N ARG A 397 20.46 14.79 -5.66
CA ARG A 397 19.48 15.29 -6.65
C ARG A 397 19.16 16.77 -6.51
N CYS A 398 19.24 17.33 -5.30
CA CYS A 398 19.14 18.79 -5.11
C CYS A 398 20.40 19.48 -5.63
N GLU A 399 21.58 18.89 -5.38
CA GLU A 399 22.85 19.43 -5.84
C GLU A 399 23.06 19.29 -7.35
N LEU A 400 22.43 18.30 -7.99
CA LEU A 400 22.48 18.09 -9.44
C LEU A 400 21.99 19.34 -10.21
N LEU A 401 20.85 19.90 -9.80
CA LEU A 401 20.29 21.10 -10.43
C LEU A 401 21.22 22.30 -10.24
N LYS A 402 21.70 22.53 -9.01
CA LYS A 402 22.63 23.61 -8.69
C LYS A 402 23.89 23.51 -9.55
N THR A 403 24.47 22.32 -9.64
CA THR A 403 25.67 22.03 -10.42
C THR A 403 25.45 22.29 -11.91
N ALA A 404 24.34 21.81 -12.49
CA ALA A 404 24.03 22.01 -13.90
C ALA A 404 23.86 23.50 -14.23
N LEU A 405 23.13 24.26 -13.40
CA LEU A 405 22.94 25.70 -13.57
C LEU A 405 24.28 26.47 -13.42
N CYS A 406 25.12 26.09 -12.46
CA CYS A 406 26.46 26.66 -12.30
C CYS A 406 27.35 26.40 -13.52
N LYS A 407 27.36 25.18 -14.06
CA LYS A 407 28.13 24.84 -15.28
C LYS A 407 27.67 25.67 -16.48
N ILE A 408 26.36 25.81 -16.70
CA ILE A 408 25.80 26.66 -17.78
C ILE A 408 26.26 28.10 -17.61
N ARG A 409 26.13 28.65 -16.40
CA ARG A 409 26.52 30.02 -16.11
C ARG A 409 28.02 30.25 -16.30
N ALA A 410 28.86 29.36 -15.77
CA ALA A 410 30.31 29.45 -15.88
C ALA A 410 30.77 29.41 -17.34
N PHE A 411 30.16 28.56 -18.17
CA PHE A 411 30.44 28.52 -19.60
C PHE A 411 30.10 29.85 -20.29
N ILE A 412 28.94 30.45 -19.98
CA ILE A 412 28.54 31.75 -20.53
C ILE A 412 29.50 32.86 -20.07
N GLU A 413 29.90 32.87 -18.80
CA GLU A 413 30.81 33.88 -18.24
C GLU A 413 32.22 33.82 -18.88
N GLN A 414 32.67 32.64 -19.29
CA GLN A 414 33.93 32.44 -20.00
C GLN A 414 33.87 32.86 -21.48
N TYR A 415 32.69 33.11 -22.04
CA TYR A 415 32.53 33.55 -23.41
C TYR A 415 32.93 35.03 -23.57
N GLN A 416 34.05 35.28 -24.24
CA GLN A 416 34.62 36.64 -24.39
C GLN A 416 34.33 37.30 -25.74
N THR A 417 33.87 36.54 -26.75
CA THR A 417 33.79 37.01 -28.14
C THR A 417 32.70 38.06 -28.38
N ASP A 418 31.55 37.97 -27.69
CA ASP A 418 30.47 38.96 -27.75
C ASP A 418 29.90 39.22 -26.35
N ALA A 419 30.25 40.38 -25.79
CA ALA A 419 29.79 40.81 -24.48
C ALA A 419 28.27 41.04 -24.43
N GLY A 420 27.67 41.57 -25.51
CA GLY A 420 26.23 41.81 -25.58
C GLY A 420 25.42 40.52 -25.61
N LEU A 421 25.91 39.50 -26.33
CA LEU A 421 25.32 38.17 -26.29
C LEU A 421 25.49 37.51 -24.92
N ARG A 422 26.68 37.59 -24.32
CA ARG A 422 26.95 37.08 -22.97
C ARG A 422 25.96 37.64 -21.96
N ASP A 423 25.83 38.97 -21.89
CA ASP A 423 25.00 39.62 -20.87
C ASP A 423 23.51 39.27 -21.05
N ARG A 424 23.03 39.17 -22.30
CA ARG A 424 21.67 38.68 -22.60
C ARG A 424 21.45 37.22 -22.15
N LEU A 425 22.43 36.35 -22.37
CA LEU A 425 22.35 34.94 -21.96
C LEU A 425 22.35 34.81 -20.43
N ILE A 426 23.19 35.58 -19.72
CA ILE A 426 23.22 35.61 -18.25
C ILE A 426 21.85 36.05 -17.71
N TYR A 427 21.31 37.16 -18.21
CA TYR A 427 19.98 37.64 -17.80
C TYR A 427 18.90 36.59 -18.04
N ARG A 428 18.91 35.96 -19.22
CA ARG A 428 17.91 34.94 -19.58
C ARG A 428 18.00 33.70 -18.69
N VAL A 429 19.22 33.24 -18.37
CA VAL A 429 19.45 32.14 -17.43
C VAL A 429 18.96 32.51 -16.03
N GLN A 430 19.32 33.70 -15.52
CA GLN A 430 18.88 34.18 -14.20
C GLN A 430 17.35 34.20 -14.08
N GLN A 431 16.66 34.68 -15.12
CA GLN A 431 15.20 34.66 -15.16
C GLN A 431 14.64 33.24 -15.10
N GLN A 432 15.25 32.28 -15.83
CA GLN A 432 14.78 30.88 -15.79
C GLN A 432 15.04 30.23 -14.43
N VAL A 433 16.16 30.55 -13.78
CA VAL A 433 16.46 30.08 -12.42
C VAL A 433 15.39 30.59 -11.45
N GLN A 434 14.97 31.85 -11.56
CA GLN A 434 13.91 32.40 -10.72
C GLN A 434 12.60 31.62 -10.86
N TYR A 435 12.16 31.30 -12.07
CA TYR A 435 10.94 30.49 -12.27
C TYR A 435 11.05 29.08 -11.68
N ILE A 436 12.23 28.48 -11.72
CA ILE A 436 12.46 27.14 -11.12
C ILE A 436 12.46 27.23 -9.58
N GLU A 437 13.06 28.25 -9.00
CA GLU A 437 13.03 28.47 -7.54
C GLU A 437 11.62 28.83 -7.05
N GLU A 438 10.85 29.61 -7.80
CA GLU A 438 9.44 29.89 -7.49
C GLU A 438 8.59 28.61 -7.53
N TRP A 439 8.83 27.72 -8.50
CA TRP A 439 8.22 26.41 -8.53
C TRP A 439 8.61 25.57 -7.32
N LYS A 440 9.90 25.50 -6.98
CA LYS A 440 10.40 24.77 -5.80
C LYS A 440 9.77 25.29 -4.50
N ALA A 441 9.71 26.61 -4.33
CA ALA A 441 9.07 27.27 -3.19
C ALA A 441 7.55 26.98 -3.13
N HIS A 442 6.87 26.95 -4.28
CA HIS A 442 5.47 26.52 -4.37
C HIS A 442 5.28 25.07 -3.89
N LEU A 443 6.18 24.15 -4.26
CA LEU A 443 6.15 22.77 -3.77
C LEU A 443 6.40 22.69 -2.24
N LEU A 444 7.33 23.48 -1.70
CA LEU A 444 7.59 23.57 -0.25
C LEU A 444 6.37 24.09 0.53
N ARG A 445 5.78 25.21 0.09
CA ARG A 445 4.58 25.79 0.72
C ARG A 445 3.41 24.82 0.70
N THR A 446 3.23 24.10 -0.41
CA THR A 446 2.22 23.04 -0.53
C THR A 446 2.31 22.02 0.60
N VAL A 447 3.49 21.42 0.80
CA VAL A 447 3.69 20.37 1.82
C VAL A 447 3.54 20.95 3.22
N HIS A 448 4.16 22.10 3.47
CA HIS A 448 4.09 22.77 4.76
C HIS A 448 2.65 23.10 5.19
N GLN A 449 1.82 23.57 4.25
CA GLN A 449 0.41 23.87 4.53
C GLN A 449 -0.49 22.64 4.68
N ASP A 450 -0.11 21.51 4.09
CA ASP A 450 -0.81 20.25 4.33
C ASP A 450 -0.52 19.71 5.72
N GLN A 451 0.71 19.89 6.23
CA GLN A 451 1.04 19.58 7.62
C GLN A 451 0.17 20.38 8.60
N ALA A 452 0.04 21.70 8.38
CA ALA A 452 -0.85 22.53 9.21
C ALA A 452 -2.31 22.04 9.20
N ARG A 453 -2.79 21.48 8.09
CA ARG A 453 -4.13 20.85 8.01
C ARG A 453 -4.21 19.60 8.88
N ILE A 454 -3.18 18.75 8.84
CA ILE A 454 -3.09 17.53 9.64
C ILE A 454 -3.08 17.88 11.13
N ASP A 455 -2.31 18.89 11.52
CA ASP A 455 -2.24 19.36 12.91
C ASP A 455 -3.62 19.80 13.41
N ILE A 456 -4.36 20.60 12.62
CA ILE A 456 -5.73 21.00 12.94
C ILE A 456 -6.66 19.80 13.10
N LEU A 457 -6.58 18.82 12.20
CA LEU A 457 -7.42 17.61 12.26
C LEU A 457 -7.16 16.79 13.53
N ASN A 458 -5.89 16.70 13.95
CA ASN A 458 -5.50 16.01 15.18
C ASN A 458 -6.06 16.73 16.42
N ASP A 459 -6.04 18.07 16.41
CA ASP A 459 -6.51 18.95 17.48
C ASP A 459 -8.03 19.14 17.56
N LEU A 460 -8.81 18.59 16.61
CA LEU A 460 -10.27 18.68 16.67
C LEU A 460 -10.83 17.97 17.92
N ASP A 461 -11.74 18.66 18.60
CA ASP A 461 -12.48 18.17 19.77
C ASP A 461 -14.00 18.16 19.49
N ASN A 462 -14.81 17.94 20.53
CA ASN A 462 -16.27 17.88 20.38
C ASN A 462 -16.92 19.23 20.07
N GLU A 463 -16.26 20.33 20.42
CA GLU A 463 -16.75 21.71 20.28
C GLU A 463 -16.15 22.41 19.04
N THR A 464 -15.15 21.80 18.40
CA THR A 464 -14.36 22.40 17.33
C THR A 464 -14.59 21.67 16.00
N VAL A 465 -14.74 22.43 14.91
CA VAL A 465 -14.83 21.88 13.55
C VAL A 465 -13.83 22.58 12.62
N MET A 466 -13.40 21.88 11.59
CA MET A 466 -12.68 22.48 10.47
C MET A 466 -13.65 22.68 9.31
N ILE A 467 -13.68 23.88 8.72
CA ILE A 467 -14.51 24.18 7.56
C ILE A 467 -13.62 24.61 6.42
N GLN A 468 -13.64 23.86 5.32
CA GLN A 468 -13.04 24.28 4.07
C GLN A 468 -14.10 24.91 3.16
N VAL A 469 -13.85 26.10 2.65
CA VAL A 469 -14.78 26.84 1.80
C VAL A 469 -14.15 27.18 0.45
N ASP A 470 -14.95 27.13 -0.61
CA ASP A 470 -14.48 27.49 -1.95
C ASP A 470 -15.62 27.95 -2.87
N TRP A 471 -15.29 28.87 -3.79
CA TRP A 471 -16.16 29.24 -4.90
C TRP A 471 -15.90 28.32 -6.07
N ALA A 472 -16.87 27.50 -6.42
CA ALA A 472 -16.75 26.67 -7.61
C ALA A 472 -16.80 27.53 -8.89
N MET A 473 -16.10 27.08 -9.94
CA MET A 473 -16.22 27.68 -11.28
C MET A 473 -17.70 27.81 -11.67
N LYS A 474 -18.09 29.02 -12.09
CA LYS A 474 -19.49 29.36 -12.40
C LYS A 474 -20.12 28.33 -13.33
N TRP A 475 -21.34 27.91 -13.00
CA TRP A 475 -22.11 27.02 -13.86
C TRP A 475 -22.75 27.82 -14.97
N LEU A 476 -22.44 27.51 -16.22
CA LEU A 476 -23.13 28.14 -17.34
C LEU A 476 -24.54 27.54 -17.45
N PRO A 477 -25.62 28.35 -17.43
CA PRO A 477 -26.98 27.86 -17.66
C PRO A 477 -27.05 26.98 -18.91
N VAL A 478 -27.66 25.80 -18.81
CA VAL A 478 -27.81 24.86 -19.94
C VAL A 478 -29.27 24.46 -20.10
N LYS A 479 -29.75 24.45 -21.34
CA LYS A 479 -31.02 23.82 -21.72
C LYS A 479 -30.73 22.52 -22.46
N TYR A 480 -31.57 21.51 -22.31
CA TYR A 480 -31.42 20.25 -23.06
C TYR A 480 -31.43 20.48 -24.58
N ARG A 481 -32.25 21.42 -25.05
CA ARG A 481 -32.24 21.91 -26.43
C ARG A 481 -32.02 23.40 -26.44
N GLU A 482 -31.01 23.83 -27.18
CA GLU A 482 -30.65 25.24 -27.28
C GLU A 482 -30.23 25.59 -28.70
N SER A 483 -30.62 26.78 -29.16
CA SER A 483 -30.18 27.32 -30.44
C SER A 483 -28.75 27.86 -30.32
N THR A 484 -28.00 27.84 -31.43
CA THR A 484 -26.62 28.35 -31.49
C THR A 484 -26.50 29.80 -31.00
N ALA A 485 -27.50 30.64 -31.28
CA ALA A 485 -27.55 32.04 -30.83
C ALA A 485 -27.67 32.17 -29.30
N ASN A 486 -28.40 31.26 -28.64
CA ASN A 486 -28.59 31.28 -27.20
C ASN A 486 -27.42 30.66 -26.43
N HIS A 487 -26.50 29.99 -27.12
CA HIS A 487 -25.34 29.34 -26.50
C HIS A 487 -24.23 30.33 -26.10
N PHE A 488 -24.13 31.46 -26.78
CA PHE A 488 -23.01 32.40 -26.65
C PHE A 488 -23.23 33.44 -25.52
N ALA A 489 -22.15 33.82 -24.83
CA ALA A 489 -22.10 34.89 -23.81
C ALA A 489 -23.07 34.76 -22.61
N LYS A 490 -23.35 33.53 -22.15
CA LYS A 490 -24.19 33.33 -20.97
C LYS A 490 -23.52 33.80 -19.69
N ARG A 491 -24.30 34.46 -18.83
CA ARG A 491 -23.91 34.73 -17.45
C ARG A 491 -23.97 33.43 -16.64
N GLY A 492 -22.84 33.01 -16.07
CA GLY A 492 -22.78 31.83 -15.22
C GLY A 492 -23.39 32.06 -13.82
N LEU A 493 -24.04 31.03 -13.29
CA LEU A 493 -24.52 30.94 -11.91
C LEU A 493 -23.33 30.83 -10.95
N SER A 494 -23.37 31.59 -9.86
CA SER A 494 -22.35 31.51 -8.82
C SER A 494 -22.78 30.50 -7.78
N TRP A 495 -21.84 29.70 -7.29
CA TRP A 495 -22.15 28.68 -6.30
C TRP A 495 -20.91 28.41 -5.44
N HIS A 496 -21.17 28.18 -4.16
CA HIS A 496 -20.17 28.11 -3.11
C HIS A 496 -20.35 26.81 -2.34
N ILE A 497 -19.24 26.15 -2.03
CA ILE A 497 -19.23 24.88 -1.30
C ILE A 497 -18.50 25.09 0.02
N ALA A 498 -19.10 24.58 1.09
CA ALA A 498 -18.44 24.43 2.38
C ALA A 498 -18.40 22.97 2.78
N TYR A 499 -17.21 22.47 3.08
CA TYR A 499 -16.93 21.13 3.53
C TYR A 499 -16.51 21.16 5.00
N VAL A 500 -17.37 20.65 5.87
CA VAL A 500 -17.20 20.65 7.33
C VAL A 500 -16.67 19.29 7.77
N ILE A 501 -15.65 19.30 8.62
CA ILE A 501 -15.06 18.12 9.25
C ILE A 501 -15.14 18.27 10.76
N ARG A 502 -15.65 17.23 11.43
CA ARG A 502 -15.73 17.11 12.88
C ARG A 502 -15.16 15.77 13.32
N LYS A 503 -14.49 15.73 14.47
CA LYS A 503 -14.07 14.48 15.10
C LYS A 503 -15.20 13.89 15.93
N GLN A 504 -15.55 12.63 15.70
CA GLN A 504 -16.51 11.91 16.51
C GLN A 504 -15.79 11.37 17.75
N SER A 505 -16.27 11.72 18.94
CA SER A 505 -15.85 11.04 20.16
C SER A 505 -16.21 9.56 20.06
N SER A 506 -15.23 8.68 20.29
CA SER A 506 -15.49 7.26 20.58
C SER A 506 -16.30 7.20 21.86
N MET A 507 -17.63 7.19 21.74
CA MET A 507 -18.45 6.67 22.82
C MET A 507 -17.97 5.24 23.03
N SER A 508 -17.49 4.93 24.23
CA SER A 508 -17.35 3.54 24.66
C SER A 508 -18.73 2.92 24.60
N SER A 509 -19.07 2.30 23.47
CA SER A 509 -20.25 1.46 23.37
C SER A 509 -20.01 0.26 24.28
N THR A 510 -20.40 0.40 25.55
CA THR A 510 -20.64 -0.72 26.44
C THR A 510 -21.82 -1.49 25.86
N VAL A 511 -21.58 -2.33 24.85
CA VAL A 511 -22.51 -3.38 24.47
C VAL A 511 -22.31 -4.49 25.48
N CYS A 512 -23.11 -4.46 26.52
CA CYS A 512 -23.36 -5.60 27.39
C CYS A 512 -24.11 -6.67 26.57
N ASN A 513 -23.38 -7.63 26.01
CA ASN A 513 -23.95 -8.91 25.62
C ASN A 513 -23.26 -10.02 26.40
N SER A 514 -23.94 -10.44 27.45
CA SER A 514 -23.69 -11.67 28.18
C SER A 514 -23.89 -12.87 27.26
N SER A 515 -22.81 -13.61 26.98
CA SER A 515 -22.87 -15.04 26.71
C SER A 515 -21.56 -15.67 27.22
N PRO A 516 -21.61 -16.61 28.18
CA PRO A 516 -20.43 -17.31 28.65
C PRO A 516 -20.22 -18.51 27.73
N ASN A 517 -19.21 -18.46 26.86
CA ASN A 517 -18.40 -19.60 26.37
C ASN A 517 -17.79 -19.28 25.00
N SER A 518 -16.72 -18.50 25.01
CA SER A 518 -15.64 -18.61 24.03
C SER A 518 -14.43 -17.90 24.63
N GLU A 519 -13.44 -18.67 25.08
CA GLU A 519 -12.09 -18.17 25.34
C GLU A 519 -11.47 -17.75 24.00
N GLU A 520 -11.80 -16.55 23.53
CA GLU A 520 -11.04 -15.88 22.49
C GLU A 520 -9.93 -15.07 23.16
N ILE A 521 -8.70 -15.34 22.71
CA ILE A 521 -7.47 -14.63 23.02
C ILE A 521 -7.64 -13.18 22.52
N GLY A 522 -8.17 -12.33 23.40
CA GLY A 522 -8.31 -10.90 23.17
C GLY A 522 -6.96 -10.21 23.26
N MET A 523 -6.22 -10.13 22.15
CA MET A 523 -5.27 -9.04 21.97
C MET A 523 -6.05 -7.73 21.92
N LYS A 524 -5.98 -6.95 23.00
CA LYS A 524 -6.47 -5.57 23.07
C LYS A 524 -5.66 -4.69 22.13
N TYR A 525 -6.00 -4.68 20.85
CA TYR A 525 -5.66 -3.56 19.98
C TYR A 525 -6.56 -2.39 20.37
N SER A 526 -6.06 -1.50 21.23
CA SER A 526 -6.64 -0.16 21.39
C SER A 526 -6.19 0.68 20.20
N SER A 527 -6.68 0.35 19.00
CA SER A 527 -6.57 1.26 17.86
C SER A 527 -7.54 2.39 18.13
N ASN A 528 -6.99 3.53 18.55
CA ASN A 528 -7.70 4.77 18.78
C ASN A 528 -8.20 5.29 17.42
N ARG A 529 -9.20 4.63 16.84
CA ARG A 529 -9.68 4.88 15.47
C ARG A 529 -10.38 6.22 15.47
N GLN A 530 -9.68 7.26 14.99
CA GLN A 530 -10.25 8.58 14.84
C GLN A 530 -11.30 8.54 13.73
N ILE A 531 -12.56 8.66 14.09
CA ILE A 531 -13.67 8.71 13.14
C ILE A 531 -14.00 10.18 12.87
N PHE A 532 -13.90 10.60 11.61
CA PHE A 532 -14.31 11.93 11.19
C PHE A 532 -15.72 11.89 10.59
N GLN A 533 -16.54 12.86 10.97
CA GLN A 533 -17.84 13.12 10.36
C GLN A 533 -17.72 14.30 9.41
N HIS A 534 -18.37 14.18 8.27
CA HIS A 534 -18.35 15.18 7.22
C HIS A 534 -19.75 15.72 6.97
N LYS A 535 -19.85 17.03 6.78
CA LYS A 535 -21.09 17.70 6.40
C LYS A 535 -20.82 18.72 5.31
N ILE A 536 -21.67 18.76 4.30
CA ILE A 536 -21.43 19.53 3.08
C ILE A 536 -22.59 20.50 2.86
N PHE A 537 -22.27 21.77 2.65
CA PHE A 537 -23.22 22.81 2.29
C PHE A 537 -22.92 23.32 0.89
N CYS A 538 -23.94 23.46 0.06
CA CYS A 538 -23.84 24.03 -1.27
C CYS A 538 -24.84 25.19 -1.40
N HIS A 539 -24.32 26.40 -1.62
CA HIS A 539 -25.12 27.60 -1.83
C HIS A 539 -25.07 27.99 -3.30
N VAL A 540 -26.22 28.16 -3.94
CA VAL A 540 -26.35 28.50 -5.36
C VAL A 540 -27.09 29.81 -5.50
N PHE A 541 -26.58 30.69 -6.37
CA PHE A 541 -27.06 32.05 -6.54
C PHE A 541 -27.31 32.34 -8.03
N ASP A 542 -28.52 32.80 -8.34
CA ASP A 542 -28.87 33.33 -9.66
C ASP A 542 -28.07 34.59 -9.97
N GLN A 543 -27.95 35.48 -8.98
CA GLN A 543 -27.11 36.66 -9.05
C GLN A 543 -26.35 36.84 -7.74
N CYS A 544 -25.03 36.92 -7.83
CA CYS A 544 -24.16 37.13 -6.68
C CYS A 544 -22.87 37.81 -7.10
N VAL A 545 -22.43 38.77 -6.29
CA VAL A 545 -21.05 39.27 -6.32
C VAL A 545 -20.24 38.49 -5.29
N GLN A 546 -19.18 37.84 -5.75
CA GLN A 546 -18.28 37.04 -4.92
C GLN A 546 -17.35 37.98 -4.13
N ASN A 547 -17.86 38.54 -3.02
CA ASN A 547 -17.13 39.46 -2.14
C ASN A 547 -17.17 39.00 -0.67
N ALA A 548 -16.46 39.73 0.19
CA ALA A 548 -16.36 39.42 1.62
C ALA A 548 -17.71 39.38 2.34
N LYS A 549 -18.65 40.27 1.98
CA LYS A 549 -19.97 40.33 2.61
C LYS A 549 -20.80 39.10 2.27
N THR A 550 -20.77 38.66 1.00
CA THR A 550 -21.40 37.42 0.57
C THR A 550 -20.86 36.21 1.32
N VAL A 551 -19.52 36.09 1.42
CA VAL A 551 -18.86 35.02 2.18
C VAL A 551 -19.27 35.05 3.65
N THR A 552 -19.32 36.24 4.26
CA THR A 552 -19.76 36.41 5.66
C THR A 552 -21.19 35.92 5.85
N SER A 553 -22.11 36.28 4.96
CA SER A 553 -23.51 35.81 5.02
C SER A 553 -23.62 34.29 4.86
N ILE A 554 -22.81 33.69 3.97
CA ILE A 554 -22.74 32.24 3.79
C ILE A 554 -22.26 31.57 5.08
N LEU A 555 -21.16 32.05 5.67
CA LEU A 555 -20.62 31.51 6.92
C LEU A 555 -21.62 31.64 8.08
N ARG A 556 -22.30 32.80 8.19
CA ARG A 556 -23.37 33.00 9.17
C ARG A 556 -24.47 31.94 9.03
N HIS A 557 -24.95 31.71 7.81
CA HIS A 557 -25.95 30.68 7.56
C HIS A 557 -25.45 29.29 7.94
N ILE A 558 -24.22 28.93 7.55
CA ILE A 558 -23.60 27.64 7.90
C ILE A 558 -23.51 27.46 9.41
N PHE A 559 -23.05 28.48 10.15
CA PHE A 559 -22.92 28.40 11.61
C PHE A 559 -24.25 28.16 12.31
N LEU A 560 -25.29 28.91 11.93
CA LEU A 560 -26.63 28.74 12.50
C LEU A 560 -27.23 27.37 12.19
N ARG A 561 -26.98 26.82 10.99
CA ARG A 561 -27.43 25.47 10.62
C ARG A 561 -26.63 24.38 11.33
N LEU A 562 -25.32 24.56 11.48
CA LEU A 562 -24.49 23.62 12.22
C LEU A 562 -24.96 23.54 13.68
N GLN A 563 -25.23 24.67 14.34
CA GLN A 563 -25.75 24.68 15.72
C GLN A 563 -27.07 23.91 15.89
N GLN A 564 -27.93 23.86 14.86
CA GLN A 564 -29.16 23.06 14.90
C GLN A 564 -28.88 21.54 14.93
N THR A 565 -27.84 21.08 14.23
CA THR A 565 -27.49 19.66 14.13
C THR A 565 -26.39 19.21 15.08
N THR A 566 -25.58 20.14 15.57
CA THR A 566 -24.46 19.93 16.50
C THR A 566 -24.45 21.07 17.52
N PRO A 567 -25.25 20.97 18.61
CA PRO A 567 -25.42 22.07 19.56
C PRO A 567 -24.14 22.44 20.34
N ASP A 568 -23.24 21.48 20.55
CA ASP A 568 -22.01 21.65 21.34
C ASP A 568 -20.91 22.41 20.59
N PHE A 569 -21.11 22.69 19.29
CA PHE A 569 -20.15 23.38 18.44
C PHE A 569 -20.00 24.85 18.82
N LYS A 570 -18.75 25.28 19.06
CA LYS A 570 -18.38 26.64 19.47
C LYS A 570 -17.23 27.24 18.67
N TYR A 571 -16.34 26.42 18.12
CA TYR A 571 -15.07 26.87 17.56
C TYR A 571 -14.82 26.39 16.14
N VAL A 572 -14.29 27.26 15.29
CA VAL A 572 -14.01 26.97 13.87
C VAL A 572 -12.55 27.20 13.51
N HIS A 573 -11.96 26.23 12.81
CA HIS A 573 -10.81 26.44 11.95
C HIS A 573 -11.29 26.59 10.51
N LEU A 574 -11.12 27.77 9.92
CA LEU A 574 -11.58 28.05 8.55
C LEU A 574 -10.41 27.90 7.58
N ARG A 575 -10.65 27.25 6.44
CA ARG A 575 -9.67 27.12 5.37
C ARG A 575 -10.28 27.54 4.03
N SER A 576 -9.59 28.35 3.25
CA SER A 576 -10.07 28.80 1.94
C SER A 576 -8.91 28.96 0.95
N ASP A 577 -9.22 29.30 -0.31
CA ASP A 577 -8.21 29.78 -1.24
C ASP A 577 -7.79 31.24 -0.90
N ASN A 578 -6.85 31.76 -1.68
CA ASN A 578 -6.35 33.14 -1.56
C ASN A 578 -7.23 34.17 -2.31
N ALA A 579 -8.48 33.85 -2.65
CA ALA A 579 -9.35 34.81 -3.33
C ALA A 579 -9.65 36.02 -2.42
N GLY A 580 -9.69 37.20 -3.01
CA GLY A 580 -9.91 38.45 -2.28
C GLY A 580 -11.21 38.49 -1.46
N CYS A 581 -12.21 37.66 -1.80
CA CYS A 581 -13.44 37.54 -1.03
C CYS A 581 -13.23 36.87 0.34
N TYR A 582 -12.24 36.00 0.52
CA TYR A 582 -11.87 35.43 1.82
C TYR A 582 -10.73 36.20 2.49
N HIS A 583 -9.80 36.69 1.69
CA HIS A 583 -8.53 37.26 2.17
C HIS A 583 -8.59 38.74 2.54
N SER A 584 -9.58 39.49 2.03
CA SER A 584 -9.65 40.93 2.27
C SER A 584 -9.72 41.30 3.75
N ALA A 585 -9.18 42.47 4.10
CA ALA A 585 -9.27 43.03 5.45
C ALA A 585 -10.72 43.08 5.97
N LYS A 586 -11.71 43.29 5.09
CA LYS A 586 -13.12 43.28 5.46
C LYS A 586 -13.60 41.89 5.90
N ALA A 587 -13.23 40.84 5.18
CA ALA A 587 -13.57 39.46 5.53
C ALA A 587 -12.96 39.06 6.88
N LEU A 588 -11.71 39.46 7.11
CA LEU A 588 -11.02 39.20 8.38
C LEU A 588 -11.62 39.95 9.56
N LEU A 589 -12.05 41.21 9.35
CA LEU A 589 -12.69 42.00 10.40
C LEU A 589 -14.14 41.57 10.68
N SER A 590 -14.84 40.96 9.72
CA SER A 590 -16.22 40.49 9.92
C SER A 590 -16.36 39.32 10.90
N ILE A 591 -15.26 38.71 11.32
CA ILE A 591 -15.27 37.60 12.29
C ILE A 591 -15.87 38.03 13.63
N GLU A 592 -15.56 39.23 14.11
CA GLU A 592 -16.12 39.72 15.37
C GLU A 592 -17.64 39.92 15.26
N THR A 593 -18.11 40.42 14.11
CA THR A 593 -19.53 40.54 13.83
C THR A 593 -20.20 39.16 13.75
N LEU A 594 -19.58 38.21 13.05
CA LEU A 594 -20.06 36.83 12.98
C LEU A 594 -20.20 36.22 14.38
N PHE A 595 -19.18 36.36 15.23
CA PHE A 595 -19.22 35.86 16.60
C PHE A 595 -20.36 36.48 17.41
N LYS A 596 -20.57 37.80 17.31
CA LYS A 596 -21.69 38.48 18.00
C LYS A 596 -23.05 37.96 17.54
N GLU A 597 -23.19 37.59 16.28
CA GLU A 597 -24.46 37.13 15.69
C GLU A 597 -24.73 35.64 15.90
N THR A 598 -23.70 34.78 15.94
CA THR A 598 -23.86 33.32 15.98
C THR A 598 -23.36 32.68 17.28
N GLY A 599 -22.54 33.38 18.07
CA GLY A 599 -21.86 32.81 19.23
C GLY A 599 -20.71 31.84 18.88
N ILE A 600 -20.34 31.71 17.59
CA ILE A 600 -19.29 30.79 17.11
C ILE A 600 -18.00 31.56 16.87
N TRP A 601 -16.92 31.12 17.52
CA TRP A 601 -15.61 31.77 17.42
C TRP A 601 -14.72 31.11 16.36
N ILE A 602 -14.12 31.92 15.49
CA ILE A 602 -13.14 31.42 14.51
C ILE A 602 -11.75 31.48 15.16
N LYS A 603 -11.19 30.30 15.48
CA LYS A 603 -9.86 30.13 16.10
C LYS A 603 -8.74 30.45 15.11
N SER A 604 -8.85 29.96 13.88
CA SER A 604 -7.87 30.27 12.83
C SER A 604 -8.50 30.38 11.44
N ILE A 605 -7.80 31.10 10.57
CA ILE A 605 -8.06 31.14 9.13
C ILE A 605 -6.75 30.82 8.41
N ASP A 606 -6.79 29.78 7.59
CA ASP A 606 -5.66 29.34 6.78
C ASP A 606 -5.98 29.50 5.29
N PHE A 607 -5.04 30.08 4.54
CA PHE A 607 -5.17 30.27 3.11
C PHE A 607 -4.31 29.27 2.34
N CYS A 608 -4.95 28.44 1.51
CA CYS A 608 -4.26 27.47 0.66
C CYS A 608 -3.36 28.18 -0.36
N ASP A 609 -2.17 27.64 -0.55
CA ASP A 609 -1.23 28.04 -1.58
C ASP A 609 -1.91 27.86 -2.94
N PRO A 610 -1.87 28.88 -3.82
CA PRO A 610 -2.61 28.85 -5.06
C PRO A 610 -2.28 27.57 -5.84
N GLN A 611 -3.30 26.88 -6.34
CA GLN A 611 -3.16 25.83 -7.36
C GLN A 611 -2.48 24.52 -6.89
N SER A 612 -2.22 24.39 -5.59
CA SER A 612 -1.48 23.30 -4.96
C SER A 612 -2.22 21.93 -4.89
N GLY A 613 -3.54 21.91 -5.07
CA GLY A 613 -4.31 20.66 -5.11
C GLY A 613 -5.82 20.90 -5.08
N LYS A 614 -6.57 19.98 -5.70
CA LYS A 614 -8.04 20.01 -5.65
C LYS A 614 -8.50 19.71 -4.24
N GLY A 615 -9.17 20.65 -3.59
CA GLY A 615 -9.69 20.46 -2.24
C GLY A 615 -10.90 19.50 -2.22
N PRO A 616 -11.39 19.10 -1.03
CA PRO A 616 -12.71 18.49 -0.89
C PRO A 616 -13.81 19.30 -1.59
N CYS A 617 -13.76 20.63 -1.59
CA CYS A 617 -14.75 21.46 -2.31
C CYS A 617 -14.74 21.21 -3.83
N ASP A 618 -13.57 21.14 -4.47
CA ASP A 618 -13.44 20.78 -5.89
C ASP A 618 -13.98 19.38 -6.19
N ARG A 619 -13.75 18.44 -5.27
CA ARG A 619 -14.28 17.08 -5.37
C ARG A 619 -15.81 17.10 -5.38
N ILE A 620 -16.41 17.75 -4.39
CA ILE A 620 -17.86 17.91 -4.29
C ILE A 620 -18.42 18.65 -5.51
N ALA A 621 -17.75 19.69 -6.00
CA ALA A 621 -18.15 20.40 -7.21
C ALA A 621 -18.22 19.45 -8.42
N ALA A 622 -17.26 18.53 -8.56
CA ALA A 622 -17.25 17.56 -9.64
C ALA A 622 -18.44 16.59 -9.55
N VAL A 623 -18.77 16.11 -8.35
CA VAL A 623 -19.94 15.23 -8.11
C VAL A 623 -21.24 15.93 -8.50
N ILE A 624 -21.43 17.16 -8.00
CA ILE A 624 -22.63 17.96 -8.31
C ILE A 624 -22.75 18.17 -9.83
N LYS A 625 -21.65 18.55 -10.51
CA LYS A 625 -21.64 18.71 -11.98
C LYS A 625 -22.03 17.42 -12.71
N CYS A 626 -21.61 16.25 -12.22
CA CYS A 626 -22.01 14.96 -12.79
C CYS A 626 -23.51 14.69 -12.63
N SER A 627 -24.06 14.96 -11.43
CA SER A 627 -25.51 14.84 -11.18
C SER A 627 -26.32 15.73 -12.14
N ILE A 628 -25.91 16.99 -12.27
CA ILE A 628 -26.60 17.95 -13.15
C ILE A 628 -26.53 17.52 -14.62
N ARG A 629 -25.38 16.98 -15.08
CA ARG A 629 -25.27 16.45 -16.45
C ARG A 629 -26.22 15.29 -16.69
N ARG A 630 -26.39 14.37 -15.72
CA ARG A 630 -27.37 13.28 -15.82
C ARG A 630 -28.78 13.84 -15.94
N PHE A 631 -29.14 14.79 -15.09
CA PHE A 631 -30.44 15.46 -15.11
C PHE A 631 -30.74 16.14 -16.46
N ILE A 632 -29.75 16.82 -17.07
CA ILE A 632 -29.91 17.41 -18.41
C ILE A 632 -30.09 16.33 -19.49
N ASN A 633 -29.34 15.22 -19.41
CA ASN A 633 -29.47 14.10 -20.36
C ASN A 633 -30.85 13.42 -20.30
N GLU A 634 -31.57 13.55 -19.17
CA GLU A 634 -32.97 13.14 -19.00
C GLU A 634 -33.98 14.12 -19.63
N LYS A 635 -33.50 15.05 -20.46
CA LYS A 635 -34.27 16.08 -21.18
C LYS A 635 -34.73 17.26 -20.33
N ASN A 636 -34.14 17.46 -19.16
CA ASN A 636 -34.42 18.60 -18.29
C ASN A 636 -33.48 19.79 -18.56
N ASN A 637 -33.84 20.96 -18.03
CA ASN A 637 -33.02 22.18 -18.11
C ASN A 637 -32.38 22.49 -16.76
N CYS A 638 -31.24 23.18 -16.78
CA CYS A 638 -30.57 23.69 -15.58
C CYS A 638 -30.08 25.12 -15.83
N THR A 639 -30.97 26.09 -15.64
CA THR A 639 -30.78 27.48 -16.05
C THR A 639 -30.78 28.50 -14.90
N ASN A 640 -31.33 28.14 -13.75
CA ASN A 640 -31.40 28.98 -12.55
C ASN A 640 -31.00 28.16 -11.30
N ALA A 641 -30.89 28.82 -10.15
CA ALA A 641 -30.48 28.19 -8.90
C ALA A 641 -31.44 27.08 -8.45
N ILE A 642 -32.75 27.26 -8.65
CA ILE A 642 -33.77 26.27 -8.26
C ILE A 642 -33.63 25.00 -9.11
N GLU A 643 -33.52 25.15 -10.43
CA GLU A 643 -33.29 24.02 -11.35
C GLU A 643 -31.95 23.33 -11.07
N PHE A 644 -30.91 24.09 -10.71
CA PHE A 644 -29.63 23.54 -10.26
C PHE A 644 -29.81 22.67 -9.02
N LEU A 645 -30.58 23.14 -8.03
CA LEU A 645 -30.89 22.39 -6.82
C LEU A 645 -31.62 21.08 -7.14
N MET A 646 -32.69 21.13 -7.93
CA MET A 646 -33.43 19.94 -8.37
C MET A 646 -32.53 18.93 -9.10
N ALA A 647 -31.62 19.43 -9.94
CA ALA A 647 -30.66 18.61 -10.67
C ALA A 647 -29.58 18.00 -9.77
N ALA A 648 -29.27 18.65 -8.63
CA ALA A 648 -28.24 18.24 -7.70
C ALA A 648 -28.76 17.40 -6.52
N GLU A 649 -30.07 17.45 -6.22
CA GLU A 649 -30.74 16.70 -5.13
C GLU A 649 -30.50 15.19 -5.17
N GLN A 650 -30.21 14.63 -6.34
CA GLN A 650 -29.84 13.21 -6.47
C GLN A 650 -28.47 12.87 -5.84
N THR A 651 -27.74 13.87 -5.35
CA THR A 651 -26.45 13.71 -4.66
C THR A 651 -26.68 13.65 -3.15
N ASN A 652 -26.68 12.44 -2.60
CA ASN A 652 -26.83 12.22 -1.16
C ASN A 652 -25.68 12.86 -0.35
N GLY A 653 -25.99 13.33 0.86
CA GLY A 653 -24.99 13.85 1.82
C GLY A 653 -24.63 15.33 1.65
N ILE A 654 -25.32 16.07 0.78
CA ILE A 654 -25.11 17.51 0.56
C ILE A 654 -26.39 18.28 0.88
N GLU A 655 -26.28 19.33 1.70
CA GLU A 655 -27.38 20.26 1.93
C GLU A 655 -27.30 21.42 0.93
N PHE A 656 -28.34 21.56 0.09
CA PHE A 656 -28.38 22.59 -0.93
C PHE A 656 -29.28 23.76 -0.54
N TYR A 657 -28.86 24.97 -0.91
CA TYR A 657 -29.57 26.21 -0.62
C TYR A 657 -29.53 27.13 -1.84
N ALA A 658 -30.70 27.50 -2.36
CA ALA A 658 -30.83 28.59 -3.33
C ALA A 658 -31.03 29.91 -2.57
N SER A 659 -30.33 30.96 -2.98
CA SER A 659 -30.49 32.28 -2.37
C SER A 659 -30.27 33.40 -3.37
N GLU A 660 -30.96 34.51 -3.13
CA GLU A 660 -30.64 35.81 -3.71
C GLU A 660 -29.98 36.64 -2.61
N ILE A 661 -28.65 36.84 -2.69
CA ILE A 661 -28.00 37.80 -1.81
C ILE A 661 -28.12 39.16 -2.50
N PRO A 662 -28.72 40.19 -1.84
CA PRO A 662 -28.74 41.55 -2.38
C PRO A 662 -27.33 41.97 -2.75
N ASN A 663 -27.19 42.90 -3.69
CA ASN A 663 -25.89 43.34 -4.19
C ASN A 663 -25.45 44.65 -3.50
N PRO A 664 -24.95 44.64 -2.25
CA PRO A 664 -24.59 45.87 -1.57
C PRO A 664 -23.29 46.43 -2.15
N HIS A 665 -23.30 47.73 -2.40
CA HIS A 665 -22.08 48.49 -2.67
C HIS A 665 -21.09 48.30 -1.50
N MET A 666 -19.82 48.04 -1.80
CA MET A 666 -18.79 47.84 -0.79
C MET A 666 -17.73 48.95 -0.86
N GLU A 667 -17.42 49.53 0.29
CA GLU A 667 -16.24 50.37 0.47
C GLU A 667 -14.98 49.51 0.62
N LYS A 668 -13.88 49.97 0.02
CA LYS A 668 -12.59 49.29 0.10
C LYS A 668 -11.96 49.54 1.47
N VAL A 669 -11.67 48.48 2.21
CA VAL A 669 -10.94 48.54 3.49
C VAL A 669 -9.56 47.95 3.27
N GLU A 670 -8.51 48.70 3.60
CA GLU A 670 -7.11 48.27 3.47
C GLU A 670 -6.37 48.41 4.81
N TRP A 671 -5.50 47.45 5.11
CA TRP A 671 -4.57 47.57 6.23
C TRP A 671 -3.27 48.22 5.75
N LYS A 672 -3.02 49.46 6.18
CA LYS A 672 -1.78 50.17 5.83
C LYS A 672 -0.57 49.37 6.31
N GLY A 673 0.37 49.13 5.39
CA GLY A 673 1.64 48.45 5.68
C GLY A 673 1.62 46.93 5.63
N VAL A 674 0.47 46.28 5.45
CA VAL A 674 0.37 44.82 5.31
C VAL A 674 0.24 44.46 3.83
N LYS A 675 1.19 43.70 3.29
CA LYS A 675 1.21 43.30 1.86
C LYS A 675 0.73 41.87 1.62
N GLN A 676 0.95 40.94 2.54
CA GLN A 676 0.57 39.53 2.42
C GLN A 676 0.18 38.95 3.78
N ILE A 677 -0.72 37.97 3.77
CA ILE A 677 -1.26 37.27 4.95
C ILE A 677 -1.43 35.80 4.55
N ASN A 678 -0.95 34.81 5.32
CA ASN A 678 -1.14 33.40 4.93
C ASN A 678 -1.95 32.63 5.97
N ASN A 679 -1.55 32.68 7.23
CA ASN A 679 -2.27 32.04 8.33
C ASN A 679 -2.55 33.05 9.45
N ILE A 680 -3.74 32.99 10.02
CA ILE A 680 -4.16 33.89 11.10
C ILE A 680 -4.71 33.06 12.24
N LYS A 681 -4.13 33.21 13.43
CA LYS A 681 -4.69 32.68 14.67
C LYS A 681 -5.29 33.83 15.50
N TYR A 682 -6.51 33.62 16.01
CA TYR A 682 -7.21 34.58 16.86
C TYR A 682 -7.11 34.11 18.32
N SER A 683 -6.60 34.98 19.20
CA SER A 683 -6.59 34.75 20.64
C SER A 683 -7.81 35.41 21.28
N GLN A 684 -8.44 34.72 22.24
CA GLN A 684 -9.56 35.25 23.01
C GLN A 684 -8.99 36.00 24.23
N GLY A 685 -9.16 37.32 24.27
CA GLY A 685 -8.77 38.16 25.38
C GLY A 685 -9.74 39.33 25.51
N ASP A 686 -10.21 39.59 26.72
CA ASP A 686 -11.19 40.64 27.03
C ASP A 686 -10.73 41.99 26.49
N THR A 687 -11.56 42.56 25.62
CA THR A 687 -11.43 43.90 25.02
C THR A 687 -10.11 44.18 24.31
N THR A 688 -10.13 44.05 22.98
CA THR A 688 -9.15 44.65 22.05
C THR A 688 -7.68 44.23 22.25
N SER A 689 -7.33 43.00 21.87
CA SER A 689 -5.95 42.72 21.45
C SER A 689 -5.90 41.58 20.42
N THR A 690 -5.88 41.95 19.14
CA THR A 690 -5.52 41.02 18.05
C THR A 690 -4.01 40.79 18.10
N LYS A 691 -3.55 39.72 18.75
CA LYS A 691 -2.16 39.28 18.58
C LYS A 691 -2.06 38.55 17.24
N LYS A 692 -1.77 39.30 16.17
CA LYS A 692 -1.54 38.76 14.82
C LYS A 692 -0.15 38.14 14.77
N THR A 693 -0.03 36.82 14.90
CA THR A 693 1.19 36.12 14.52
C THR A 693 1.12 35.79 13.04
N TRP A 694 2.04 36.41 12.28
CA TRP A 694 2.27 36.22 10.86
C TRP A 694 3.23 35.05 10.67
N TRP A 695 2.84 34.08 9.87
CA TRP A 695 3.76 33.23 9.10
C TRP A 695 3.56 33.54 7.63
#